data_AF-A0A2G2IU34-F1
#
_entry.id   AF-A0A2G2IU34-F1
#
_cell.length_a   1.000
_cell.length_b   1.000
_cell.length_c   1.000
_cell.angle_alpha   90.00
_cell.angle_beta   90.00
_cell.angle_gamma   90.00
#
_symmetry.space_group_name_H-M   'P 1'
#
loop_
_entity.id
_entity.type
_entity.pdbx_description
1 polymer ?
#
loop_
_entity_poly.entity_id
_entity_poly.type
_entity_poly.pdbx_seq_one_letter_code
_entity_poly.pdbx_strand_id
1 'polypeptide(L)'
;MFTSYPSQADGGDFSLDFTAAAPFDYNHTTGGGAFEDRTVGKFDDIVESLEGGDFACGDTVTFLTQVVTASSPSDAIQTIELDYVFLANSTGQPGVALSDVTGVQINYAVASPDGDGLDSGNKDNDNSSATLTAELLTGPLYTSGAELHATVEVTNLEAGEEVIVRVDVRVSCDLGSRPTGNLQARLDDARTIAPNGDTIPGGAQTIPFKKVNKIEPAMIEVSKTVTTVNGNCPGNESLTIDLIDAVKYCYEVTNTATTTPLLNVMVVDDNGTPGNPNDDFEIANLIGLTNEDNDNITDDLAAGSVATGSAIVEINDFNLAGQALVNIATATADGVSDTDPAQVNINPLPVPAVEIIKEICIKAECTDGDFVDANSSTVAPITTLGGDATYRITVENIGETSLINVMVTDAQLNIVDYFVGNLAFEETKILTSVNIPELAQPGRCQISGDLTNIATVTAEFALTSETVMDSDPAVLRCVEEALTLIKEISIDGGTTYFDANDGTNAPVVALGEGGLYRISVFNGGTADLMNVVLNDSTLGIANYAVGTVLVGNTVILGAGEIPALAQPERCEDPGDITNIATVTGTSTATGNELSASDPAVLRCVEEVIEIVKEISVDGVNFFDANNSSTAPAVEIGAGATYRIILRNNGTTELINLIVNDAKLSISNFAVSGALAAGSSITLTLGDITQLDQSDTNLCSTADDFTNMASVTATSPATGNEVSDMDPAVLRCINEGITILKAVSVDGGNTFFDANTSDTAPSLAIGGEAIYRVTLENIGSSKLANLELNDEELEVIKLKLDDLDIGIKRTEDGIEISAPRTPCSMAGTHTNIASINAISLATGNTVSASDPALINCIGDAAGVLIIDEDSIDNDLVYWLGSVAKPEQNNGSDFSTAEINEHIPAIGQRLPLPFFVSNVGSQFQLKTGQVGDEAWYALQQVPSNWGGNGLRAFINGTLRQSKLDKIDDVTPLRATGLKGLEGGDYCAIVYDSDVSINYAPLQGNLQGEILGIAAFHVEIGGVRLLDTFSSSTLPSVLISALDPTTVCAGQLRLLSAPRPPSSSEPADIDPDNPKGGYLQYLQ
;
A
#
# COMPACT_ATOMS: atom_id res chain seq x y z
N MET A 1 -66.89 150.66 65.55
CA MET A 1 -65.80 150.18 64.68
C MET A 1 -66.22 148.82 64.16
N PHE A 2 -66.08 148.64 62.86
CA PHE A 2 -66.48 147.49 62.03
C PHE A 2 -65.94 146.15 62.53
N THR A 3 -66.72 145.08 62.31
CA THR A 3 -66.38 144.01 61.35
C THR A 3 -67.65 143.23 60.99
N SER A 4 -68.05 143.32 59.72
CA SER A 4 -68.92 142.37 59.02
C SER A 4 -68.13 141.10 58.69
N TYR A 5 -68.69 139.93 58.97
CA TYR A 5 -68.33 138.70 58.26
C TYR A 5 -69.27 138.56 57.06
N PRO A 6 -68.79 138.18 55.86
CA PRO A 6 -69.68 137.71 54.80
C PRO A 6 -70.36 136.41 55.26
N SER A 7 -71.66 136.28 55.01
CA SER A 7 -72.41 135.03 55.17
C SER A 7 -71.86 133.99 54.18
N GLN A 8 -71.78 132.75 54.65
CA GLN A 8 -71.28 131.58 53.94
C GLN A 8 -72.52 130.76 53.55
N ALA A 9 -72.59 130.30 52.30
CA ALA A 9 -73.56 129.29 51.88
C ALA A 9 -73.32 128.02 52.71
N ASP A 10 -74.35 127.47 53.34
CA ASP A 10 -74.27 126.29 54.20
C ASP A 10 -74.92 125.10 53.49
N GLY A 11 -74.18 124.01 53.30
CA GLY A 11 -74.73 122.78 52.71
C GLY A 11 -75.94 122.24 53.48
N GLY A 12 -76.11 122.62 54.76
CA GLY A 12 -77.31 122.35 55.54
C GLY A 12 -78.60 123.02 55.06
N ASP A 13 -78.54 123.87 54.02
CA ASP A 13 -79.71 124.48 53.39
C ASP A 13 -80.52 123.50 52.52
N PHE A 14 -79.98 122.32 52.18
CA PHE A 14 -80.63 121.39 51.25
C PHE A 14 -80.96 120.03 51.87
N SER A 15 -82.07 119.45 51.44
CA SER A 15 -82.42 118.04 51.64
C SER A 15 -82.66 117.37 50.30
N LEU A 16 -82.10 116.18 50.12
CA LEU A 16 -82.14 115.44 48.85
C LEU A 16 -82.86 114.09 49.03
N ASP A 17 -83.62 113.68 48.03
CA ASP A 17 -84.30 112.37 47.99
C ASP A 17 -84.25 111.78 46.57
N PHE A 18 -83.46 110.71 46.42
CA PHE A 18 -83.18 110.04 45.15
C PHE A 18 -84.03 108.78 44.99
N THR A 19 -84.78 108.72 43.89
CA THR A 19 -85.70 107.63 43.53
C THR A 19 -85.56 107.28 42.04
N ALA A 20 -86.26 106.23 41.58
CA ALA A 20 -86.47 105.98 40.15
C ALA A 20 -87.94 106.15 39.80
N ALA A 21 -88.23 106.51 38.56
CA ALA A 21 -89.61 106.51 38.06
C ALA A 21 -90.17 105.08 38.04
N ALA A 22 -91.47 104.95 38.31
CA ALA A 22 -92.16 103.67 38.17
C ALA A 22 -92.04 103.14 36.71
N PRO A 23 -91.58 101.89 36.47
CA PRO A 23 -91.28 101.41 35.13
C PRO A 23 -92.49 101.41 34.18
N PHE A 24 -93.70 101.20 34.69
CA PHE A 24 -94.89 101.18 33.82
C PHE A 24 -95.55 102.54 33.64
N ASP A 25 -94.94 103.61 34.15
CA ASP A 25 -95.46 104.98 34.06
C ASP A 25 -94.87 105.77 32.87
N TYR A 26 -93.91 105.20 32.12
CA TYR A 26 -93.31 105.90 30.99
C TYR A 26 -92.92 105.01 29.82
N ASN A 27 -92.58 105.66 28.70
CA ASN A 27 -92.10 104.99 27.51
C ASN A 27 -90.60 104.69 27.63
N HIS A 28 -90.25 103.41 27.70
CA HIS A 28 -88.87 102.95 27.82
C HIS A 28 -87.96 103.34 26.65
N THR A 29 -88.50 103.75 25.49
CA THR A 29 -87.66 104.26 24.40
C THR A 29 -87.18 105.69 24.64
N THR A 30 -87.90 106.48 25.43
CA THR A 30 -87.66 107.95 25.57
C THR A 30 -87.43 108.43 27.00
N GLY A 31 -87.62 107.60 28.03
CA GLY A 31 -87.62 108.03 29.44
C GLY A 31 -88.91 108.76 29.85
N GLY A 32 -89.09 109.06 31.15
CA GLY A 32 -90.29 109.73 31.68
C GLY A 32 -90.56 109.51 33.17
N GLY A 33 -91.82 109.70 33.55
CA GLY A 33 -92.32 109.50 34.91
C GLY A 33 -92.36 110.77 35.76
N ALA A 34 -93.19 110.75 36.79
CA ALA A 34 -93.47 111.88 37.68
C ALA A 34 -93.14 111.55 39.15
N PHE A 35 -92.71 112.54 39.95
CA PHE A 35 -92.44 112.35 41.37
C PHE A 35 -93.68 112.57 42.25
N GLU A 36 -94.52 113.54 41.88
CA GLU A 36 -95.83 113.84 42.49
C GLU A 36 -95.78 113.95 44.03
N ASP A 37 -96.51 113.09 44.73
CA ASP A 37 -96.54 113.03 46.19
C ASP A 37 -95.63 111.91 46.77
N ARG A 38 -94.79 111.32 45.91
CA ARG A 38 -93.83 110.25 46.20
C ARG A 38 -94.50 108.91 46.55
N THR A 39 -95.63 108.57 45.93
CA THR A 39 -96.27 107.26 46.14
C THR A 39 -95.43 106.14 45.52
N VAL A 40 -95.09 105.14 46.34
CA VAL A 40 -94.18 104.04 45.95
C VAL A 40 -94.93 102.87 45.32
N GLY A 41 -94.66 102.57 44.04
CA GLY A 41 -95.14 101.36 43.36
C GLY A 41 -94.82 101.32 41.86
N LYS A 42 -94.88 100.13 41.24
CA LYS A 42 -94.48 99.94 39.82
C LYS A 42 -95.40 100.60 38.79
N PHE A 43 -96.60 100.98 39.21
CA PHE A 43 -97.64 101.64 38.41
C PHE A 43 -98.08 102.97 39.03
N ASP A 44 -97.39 103.41 40.09
CA ASP A 44 -97.66 104.66 40.81
C ASP A 44 -96.58 105.68 40.38
N ASP A 45 -96.11 106.56 41.27
CA ASP A 45 -95.19 107.65 40.90
C ASP A 45 -93.74 107.16 40.79
N ILE A 46 -93.22 106.60 41.89
CA ILE A 46 -91.81 106.25 42.02
C ILE A 46 -91.60 104.83 42.52
N VAL A 47 -90.39 104.31 42.32
CA VAL A 47 -89.90 103.09 42.95
C VAL A 47 -88.56 103.35 43.62
N GLU A 48 -88.36 102.66 44.73
CA GLU A 48 -87.07 102.67 45.45
C GLU A 48 -86.17 101.50 45.00
N SER A 49 -86.64 100.65 44.08
CA SER A 49 -85.83 99.65 43.37
C SER A 49 -86.49 99.19 42.07
N LEU A 50 -85.68 98.92 41.04
CA LEU A 50 -86.10 98.43 39.73
C LEU A 50 -85.93 96.91 39.61
N GLU A 51 -86.63 96.26 38.66
CA GLU A 51 -86.46 94.84 38.34
C GLU A 51 -86.21 94.62 36.85
N GLY A 52 -85.18 93.85 36.49
CA GLY A 52 -84.74 93.64 35.11
C GLY A 52 -85.80 93.04 34.21
N GLY A 53 -86.74 92.26 34.74
CA GLY A 53 -87.83 91.68 33.95
C GLY A 53 -88.87 92.69 33.46
N ASP A 54 -88.78 93.94 33.91
CA ASP A 54 -89.61 95.02 33.40
C ASP A 54 -88.97 95.70 32.17
N PHE A 55 -87.71 95.39 31.83
CA PHE A 55 -86.93 96.07 30.78
C PHE A 55 -86.34 95.09 29.75
N ALA A 56 -86.09 95.58 28.53
CA ALA A 56 -85.39 94.87 27.46
C ALA A 56 -84.02 95.49 27.16
N CYS A 57 -83.17 94.75 26.42
CA CYS A 57 -81.93 95.30 25.89
C CYS A 57 -82.24 96.51 24.99
N GLY A 58 -81.64 97.66 25.30
CA GLY A 58 -81.93 98.91 24.60
C GLY A 58 -83.06 99.76 25.23
N ASP A 59 -83.60 99.42 26.39
CA ASP A 59 -84.54 100.31 27.09
C ASP A 59 -83.82 101.50 27.77
N THR A 60 -84.57 102.53 28.12
CA THR A 60 -84.15 103.72 28.87
C THR A 60 -84.79 103.67 30.25
N VAL A 61 -84.01 103.92 31.30
CA VAL A 61 -84.41 103.93 32.71
C VAL A 61 -84.36 105.36 33.23
N THR A 62 -85.42 105.81 33.91
CA THR A 62 -85.49 107.19 34.44
C THR A 62 -85.30 107.25 35.96
N PHE A 63 -84.44 108.17 36.40
CA PHE A 63 -84.17 108.47 37.81
C PHE A 63 -84.61 109.89 38.17
N LEU A 64 -85.15 110.07 39.39
CA LEU A 64 -85.72 111.32 39.87
C LEU A 64 -85.06 111.71 41.20
N THR A 65 -84.74 112.99 41.38
CA THR A 65 -84.17 113.51 42.64
C THR A 65 -84.93 114.74 43.10
N GLN A 66 -85.60 114.67 44.24
CA GLN A 66 -86.17 115.85 44.88
C GLN A 66 -85.09 116.63 45.62
N VAL A 67 -85.00 117.92 45.33
CA VAL A 67 -84.13 118.89 45.99
C VAL A 67 -85.03 119.88 46.73
N VAL A 68 -84.96 119.85 48.07
CA VAL A 68 -85.72 120.77 48.93
C VAL A 68 -84.77 121.81 49.50
N THR A 69 -85.04 123.08 49.20
CA THR A 69 -84.29 124.23 49.73
C THR A 69 -84.93 124.74 51.01
N ALA A 70 -84.14 125.01 52.04
CA ALA A 70 -84.62 125.46 53.35
C ALA A 70 -85.47 126.74 53.24
N SER A 71 -86.48 126.88 54.09
CA SER A 71 -87.39 128.05 54.12
C SER A 71 -86.73 129.37 54.54
N SER A 72 -85.49 129.33 55.03
CA SER A 72 -84.69 130.51 55.41
C SER A 72 -83.21 130.18 55.20
N PRO A 73 -82.78 130.02 53.94
CA PRO A 73 -81.43 129.60 53.62
C PRO A 73 -80.44 130.73 53.89
N SER A 74 -79.18 130.35 54.02
CA SER A 74 -78.07 131.28 54.25
C SER A 74 -77.90 132.31 53.12
N ASP A 75 -78.23 131.94 51.88
CA ASP A 75 -78.20 132.78 50.69
C ASP A 75 -79.51 132.72 49.89
N ALA A 76 -79.88 133.83 49.24
CA ALA A 76 -81.21 134.01 48.65
C ALA A 76 -81.46 133.20 47.36
N ILE A 77 -80.41 132.92 46.59
CA ILE A 77 -80.41 132.09 45.39
C ILE A 77 -79.13 131.27 45.41
N GLN A 78 -79.24 129.98 45.17
CA GLN A 78 -78.13 129.04 45.21
C GLN A 78 -78.07 128.15 43.97
N THR A 79 -76.92 127.53 43.76
CA THR A 79 -76.68 126.55 42.70
C THR A 79 -75.95 125.37 43.30
N ILE A 80 -76.38 124.16 42.95
CA ILE A 80 -75.82 122.91 43.46
C ILE A 80 -75.37 122.00 42.30
N GLU A 81 -74.46 121.09 42.59
CA GLU A 81 -74.13 119.96 41.72
C GLU A 81 -74.51 118.65 42.41
N LEU A 82 -75.09 117.73 41.63
CA LEU A 82 -75.47 116.37 42.02
C LEU A 82 -74.63 115.38 41.21
N ASP A 83 -73.87 114.52 41.88
CA ASP A 83 -73.03 113.51 41.22
C ASP A 83 -73.71 112.13 41.29
N TYR A 84 -74.11 111.60 40.14
CA TYR A 84 -74.69 110.28 39.97
C TYR A 84 -73.65 109.26 39.50
N VAL A 85 -73.83 108.01 39.92
CA VAL A 85 -73.04 106.85 39.50
C VAL A 85 -73.98 105.71 39.12
N PHE A 86 -73.87 105.21 37.89
CA PHE A 86 -74.61 104.08 37.37
C PHE A 86 -73.66 102.92 37.08
N LEU A 87 -74.03 101.68 37.43
CA LEU A 87 -73.19 100.53 37.10
C LEU A 87 -73.21 100.26 35.59
N ALA A 88 -72.03 100.25 34.98
CA ALA A 88 -71.85 99.92 33.56
C ALA A 88 -71.52 98.43 33.33
N ASN A 89 -71.81 97.61 34.34
CA ASN A 89 -71.68 96.16 34.31
C ASN A 89 -72.57 95.52 35.39
N SER A 90 -73.23 94.42 35.05
CA SER A 90 -73.98 93.59 35.98
C SER A 90 -73.06 93.01 37.06
N THR A 91 -73.51 92.98 38.31
CA THR A 91 -72.66 92.56 39.45
C THR A 91 -72.29 91.07 39.44
N GLY A 92 -72.96 90.24 38.63
CA GLY A 92 -72.66 88.82 38.46
C GLY A 92 -71.89 88.55 37.16
N GLN A 93 -72.40 87.63 36.34
CA GLN A 93 -71.89 87.45 34.98
C GLN A 93 -72.17 88.72 34.17
N PRO A 94 -71.16 89.26 33.48
CA PRO A 94 -71.33 90.40 32.58
C PRO A 94 -72.39 90.15 31.51
N GLY A 95 -73.00 91.23 31.02
CA GLY A 95 -73.90 91.17 29.87
C GLY A 95 -75.00 92.21 29.85
N VAL A 96 -75.19 93.00 30.92
CA VAL A 96 -76.07 94.20 30.93
C VAL A 96 -75.35 95.35 31.61
N ALA A 97 -75.57 96.59 31.14
CA ALA A 97 -74.99 97.81 31.65
C ALA A 97 -75.98 98.99 31.60
N LEU A 98 -75.90 99.92 32.56
CA LEU A 98 -76.41 101.29 32.39
C LEU A 98 -75.30 102.10 31.70
N SER A 99 -75.47 102.40 30.42
CA SER A 99 -74.35 102.67 29.52
C SER A 99 -74.18 104.13 29.10
N ASP A 100 -75.23 104.94 29.18
CA ASP A 100 -75.26 106.30 28.59
C ASP A 100 -76.38 107.13 29.24
N VAL A 101 -76.12 108.38 29.61
CA VAL A 101 -77.13 109.35 30.09
C VAL A 101 -77.77 110.01 28.87
N THR A 102 -79.02 109.65 28.60
CA THR A 102 -79.73 110.09 27.40
C THR A 102 -80.50 111.41 27.59
N GLY A 103 -80.68 111.88 28.83
CA GLY A 103 -81.38 113.14 29.12
C GLY A 103 -81.27 113.63 30.57
N VAL A 104 -81.21 114.95 30.78
CA VAL A 104 -81.22 115.63 32.09
C VAL A 104 -82.06 116.91 32.03
N GLN A 105 -82.96 117.13 33.00
CA GLN A 105 -83.81 118.32 33.08
C GLN A 105 -84.48 118.47 34.46
N ILE A 106 -85.05 119.64 34.76
CA ILE A 106 -86.08 119.74 35.82
C ILE A 106 -87.39 119.15 35.27
N ASN A 107 -88.06 118.35 36.08
CA ASN A 107 -89.18 117.51 35.66
C ASN A 107 -90.51 118.29 35.52
N TYR A 108 -90.52 119.44 34.85
CA TYR A 108 -91.72 120.30 34.75
C TYR A 108 -92.86 119.69 33.93
N ALA A 109 -92.54 118.89 32.91
CA ALA A 109 -93.51 118.31 31.99
C ALA A 109 -93.31 116.80 31.92
N VAL A 110 -94.30 116.06 32.41
CA VAL A 110 -94.25 114.61 32.59
C VAL A 110 -95.48 113.95 32.01
N ALA A 111 -95.32 112.72 31.51
CA ALA A 111 -96.44 111.79 31.48
C ALA A 111 -96.59 111.28 32.92
N SER A 112 -97.74 111.58 33.54
CA SER A 112 -98.10 111.20 34.91
C SER A 112 -99.38 110.36 34.88
N PRO A 113 -99.60 109.40 35.81
CA PRO A 113 -100.83 108.62 35.91
C PRO A 113 -102.07 109.49 36.11
N ASP A 114 -101.90 110.67 36.74
CA ASP A 114 -102.97 111.61 37.05
C ASP A 114 -103.39 112.50 35.86
N GLY A 115 -102.61 112.47 34.77
CA GLY A 115 -103.00 112.98 33.45
C GLY A 115 -103.09 114.50 33.32
N ASP A 116 -102.57 115.27 34.27
CA ASP A 116 -102.50 116.73 34.21
C ASP A 116 -101.25 117.27 33.48
N GLY A 117 -100.25 116.40 33.25
CA GLY A 117 -99.07 116.66 32.43
C GLY A 117 -97.97 117.45 33.12
N LEU A 118 -98.06 117.59 34.45
CA LEU A 118 -97.14 118.34 35.30
C LEU A 118 -96.71 117.46 36.47
N ASP A 119 -95.53 117.70 37.03
CA ASP A 119 -95.07 116.99 38.23
C ASP A 119 -95.38 117.86 39.45
N SER A 120 -96.40 117.50 40.24
CA SER A 120 -96.82 118.27 41.42
C SER A 120 -95.81 118.24 42.57
N GLY A 121 -94.78 117.40 42.47
CA GLY A 121 -93.61 117.40 43.34
C GLY A 121 -92.73 118.65 43.15
N ASN A 122 -92.81 119.32 41.99
CA ASN A 122 -92.16 120.62 41.75
C ASN A 122 -92.96 121.76 42.40
N LYS A 123 -92.46 122.30 43.51
CA LYS A 123 -92.95 123.51 44.16
C LYS A 123 -91.94 124.65 44.03
N ASP A 124 -91.85 125.19 42.81
CA ASP A 124 -90.98 126.30 42.42
C ASP A 124 -91.79 127.35 41.62
N ASN A 125 -91.17 128.47 41.28
CA ASN A 125 -91.65 129.52 40.41
C ASN A 125 -91.27 129.31 38.92
N ASP A 126 -90.98 128.05 38.54
CA ASP A 126 -90.66 127.56 37.19
C ASP A 126 -89.39 128.17 36.56
N ASN A 127 -88.42 128.58 37.39
CA ASN A 127 -87.20 129.22 36.92
C ASN A 127 -85.91 128.42 37.24
N SER A 128 -86.01 127.35 38.03
CA SER A 128 -84.92 126.39 38.21
C SER A 128 -84.57 125.66 36.91
N SER A 129 -83.29 125.33 36.72
CA SER A 129 -82.86 124.52 35.59
C SER A 129 -81.78 123.50 35.98
N ALA A 130 -81.83 122.31 35.37
CA ALA A 130 -80.85 121.24 35.57
C ALA A 130 -80.15 120.91 34.26
N THR A 131 -78.82 120.82 34.28
CA THR A 131 -77.99 120.58 33.10
C THR A 131 -76.92 119.54 33.42
N LEU A 132 -76.73 118.56 32.53
CA LEU A 132 -75.60 117.63 32.61
C LEU A 132 -74.30 118.38 32.28
N THR A 133 -73.39 118.48 33.24
CA THR A 133 -72.12 119.20 33.08
C THR A 133 -70.93 118.27 32.84
N ALA A 134 -71.02 117.00 33.27
CA ALA A 134 -70.02 115.99 32.99
C ALA A 134 -70.63 114.58 32.90
N GLU A 135 -70.07 113.76 32.02
CA GLU A 135 -70.34 112.33 31.94
C GLU A 135 -69.03 111.59 31.66
N LEU A 136 -68.78 110.50 32.40
CA LEU A 136 -67.56 109.71 32.28
C LEU A 136 -67.83 108.23 32.56
N LEU A 137 -67.55 107.39 31.56
CA LEU A 137 -67.51 105.94 31.72
C LEU A 137 -66.10 105.50 32.18
N THR A 138 -65.99 104.87 33.34
CA THR A 138 -64.70 104.56 34.00
C THR A 138 -63.95 103.35 33.41
N GLY A 139 -64.61 102.55 32.56
CA GLY A 139 -64.03 101.40 31.87
C GLY A 139 -64.96 100.86 30.76
N PRO A 140 -64.53 99.89 29.93
CA PRO A 140 -65.41 99.33 28.90
C PRO A 140 -66.70 98.76 29.50
N LEU A 141 -67.81 98.87 28.77
CA LEU A 141 -69.07 98.23 29.16
C LEU A 141 -68.86 96.74 29.44
N TYR A 142 -69.68 96.18 30.35
CA TYR A 142 -69.65 94.76 30.73
C TYR A 142 -68.31 94.31 31.32
N THR A 143 -67.50 95.25 31.81
CA THR A 143 -66.27 94.94 32.53
C THR A 143 -66.49 95.15 34.02
N SER A 144 -66.03 94.20 34.84
CA SER A 144 -66.20 94.26 36.29
C SER A 144 -65.64 95.58 36.86
N GLY A 145 -66.47 96.30 37.63
CA GLY A 145 -66.10 97.59 38.23
C GLY A 145 -66.27 98.81 37.32
N ALA A 146 -66.73 98.65 36.07
CA ALA A 146 -67.06 99.78 35.22
C ALA A 146 -68.31 100.52 35.74
N GLU A 147 -68.23 101.84 35.80
CA GLU A 147 -69.27 102.75 36.28
C GLU A 147 -69.39 103.94 35.32
N LEU A 148 -70.63 104.41 35.11
CA LEU A 148 -70.95 105.64 34.41
C LEU A 148 -71.20 106.74 35.44
N HIS A 149 -70.33 107.74 35.46
CA HIS A 149 -70.40 108.88 36.38
C HIS A 149 -71.04 110.07 35.63
N ALA A 150 -71.99 110.76 36.26
CA ALA A 150 -72.70 111.89 35.67
C ALA A 150 -72.86 113.03 36.70
N THR A 151 -72.41 114.24 36.38
CA THR A 151 -72.57 115.43 37.23
C THR A 151 -73.65 116.33 36.65
N VAL A 152 -74.66 116.66 37.45
CA VAL A 152 -75.77 117.53 37.08
C VAL A 152 -75.73 118.81 37.90
N GLU A 153 -75.63 119.95 37.23
CA GLU A 153 -75.74 121.28 37.85
C GLU A 153 -77.20 121.72 37.89
N VAL A 154 -77.67 122.14 39.06
CA VAL A 154 -79.02 122.67 39.29
C VAL A 154 -78.90 124.12 39.76
N THR A 155 -79.42 125.03 38.95
CA THR A 155 -79.30 126.48 39.14
C THR A 155 -80.61 127.11 39.55
N ASN A 156 -80.49 128.28 40.18
CA ASN A 156 -81.60 129.15 40.57
C ASN A 156 -82.56 128.47 41.57
N LEU A 157 -82.00 128.07 42.73
CA LEU A 157 -82.74 127.52 43.86
C LEU A 157 -82.94 128.60 44.93
N GLU A 158 -84.19 128.99 45.17
CA GLU A 158 -84.60 130.00 46.17
C GLU A 158 -85.13 129.34 47.46
N ALA A 159 -85.28 130.19 48.48
CA ALA A 159 -85.80 129.81 49.80
C ALA A 159 -87.19 129.12 49.73
N GLY A 160 -87.26 127.88 50.22
CA GLY A 160 -88.50 127.11 50.34
C GLY A 160 -88.94 126.37 49.08
N GLU A 161 -88.12 126.34 48.03
CA GLU A 161 -88.43 125.61 46.80
C GLU A 161 -88.23 124.09 46.95
N GLU A 162 -89.05 123.33 46.23
CA GLU A 162 -88.88 121.88 46.03
C GLU A 162 -88.81 121.63 44.52
N VAL A 163 -87.69 121.10 44.00
CA VAL A 163 -87.55 120.79 42.57
C VAL A 163 -87.17 119.33 42.34
N ILE A 164 -87.64 118.75 41.24
CA ILE A 164 -87.43 117.37 40.83
C ILE A 164 -86.47 117.37 39.64
N VAL A 165 -85.27 116.84 39.85
CA VAL A 165 -84.28 116.63 38.80
C VAL A 165 -84.50 115.26 38.18
N ARG A 166 -84.64 115.19 36.86
CA ARG A 166 -84.79 113.95 36.09
C ARG A 166 -83.51 113.62 35.32
N VAL A 167 -83.10 112.34 35.38
CA VAL A 167 -81.96 111.78 34.66
C VAL A 167 -82.37 110.46 33.98
N ASP A 168 -82.27 110.40 32.65
CA ASP A 168 -82.59 109.21 31.84
C ASP A 168 -81.31 108.46 31.43
N VAL A 169 -81.29 107.12 31.54
CA VAL A 169 -80.09 106.29 31.31
C VAL A 169 -80.39 105.02 30.51
N ARG A 170 -79.58 104.71 29.48
CA ARG A 170 -79.74 103.57 28.57
C ARG A 170 -79.29 102.23 29.18
N VAL A 171 -80.08 101.16 28.96
CA VAL A 171 -79.72 99.75 29.20
C VAL A 171 -79.11 99.15 27.93
N SER A 172 -77.87 98.68 28.00
CA SER A 172 -77.18 98.00 26.89
C SER A 172 -76.85 96.55 27.25
N CYS A 173 -76.76 95.66 26.24
CA CYS A 173 -76.45 94.24 26.42
C CYS A 173 -75.27 93.74 25.59
N ASP A 174 -74.59 92.70 26.08
CA ASP A 174 -73.57 91.93 25.34
C ASP A 174 -74.24 90.70 24.69
N LEU A 175 -74.23 90.61 23.36
CA LEU A 175 -74.89 89.52 22.62
C LEU A 175 -74.17 88.18 22.88
N GLY A 176 -74.92 87.07 22.92
CA GLY A 176 -74.39 85.75 23.26
C GLY A 176 -74.05 85.57 24.75
N SER A 177 -74.23 86.60 25.59
CA SER A 177 -73.96 86.52 27.04
C SER A 177 -75.17 86.04 27.85
N ARG A 178 -74.92 85.60 29.10
CA ARG A 178 -75.95 85.22 30.08
C ARG A 178 -75.77 86.08 31.34
N PRO A 179 -76.23 87.33 31.34
CA PRO A 179 -75.98 88.23 32.46
C PRO A 179 -76.62 87.73 33.75
N THR A 180 -75.96 87.92 34.89
CA THR A 180 -76.53 87.62 36.22
C THR A 180 -76.24 88.73 37.23
N GLY A 181 -76.97 88.73 38.35
CA GLY A 181 -76.81 89.72 39.41
C GLY A 181 -77.76 90.92 39.29
N ASN A 182 -77.26 92.10 39.63
CA ASN A 182 -78.02 93.37 39.65
C ASN A 182 -77.23 94.47 38.92
N LEU A 183 -77.89 95.58 38.65
CA LEU A 183 -77.31 96.91 38.38
C LEU A 183 -77.65 97.84 39.54
N GLN A 184 -77.06 99.03 39.57
CA GLN A 184 -77.32 100.02 40.61
C GLN A 184 -77.13 101.43 40.06
N ALA A 185 -78.01 102.34 40.44
CA ALA A 185 -77.80 103.77 40.36
C ALA A 185 -77.56 104.34 41.76
N ARG A 186 -76.75 105.38 41.88
CA ARG A 186 -76.46 106.04 43.16
C ARG A 186 -76.33 107.54 42.94
N LEU A 187 -77.00 108.35 43.76
CA LEU A 187 -76.59 109.72 44.00
C LEU A 187 -75.44 109.66 45.01
N ASP A 188 -74.22 109.86 44.54
CA ASP A 188 -72.98 109.58 45.28
C ASP A 188 -72.53 110.76 46.14
N ASP A 189 -72.58 111.97 45.59
CA ASP A 189 -72.20 113.21 46.27
C ASP A 189 -73.07 114.38 45.81
N ALA A 190 -73.15 115.42 46.64
CA ALA A 190 -73.83 116.66 46.31
C ALA A 190 -73.17 117.85 47.01
N ARG A 191 -73.09 118.99 46.30
CA ARG A 191 -72.41 120.18 46.81
C ARG A 191 -73.10 121.45 46.32
N THR A 192 -73.01 122.52 47.10
CA THR A 192 -73.27 123.86 46.61
C THR A 192 -72.07 124.33 45.78
N ILE A 193 -72.30 125.17 44.76
CA ILE A 193 -71.24 125.75 43.92
C ILE A 193 -71.29 127.27 43.83
N ALA A 194 -72.47 127.87 44.00
CA ALA A 194 -72.65 129.32 44.05
C ALA A 194 -73.68 129.69 45.13
N PRO A 195 -73.45 130.78 45.90
CA PRO A 195 -72.36 131.76 45.76
C PRO A 195 -70.99 131.27 46.27
N ASN A 196 -70.94 130.21 47.07
CA ASN A 196 -69.71 129.53 47.52
C ASN A 196 -69.96 128.02 47.60
N GLY A 197 -68.90 127.21 47.71
CA GLY A 197 -69.01 125.76 47.76
C GLY A 197 -68.95 125.17 49.17
N ASP A 198 -69.87 124.25 49.44
CA ASP A 198 -69.97 123.42 50.65
C ASP A 198 -70.63 122.06 50.33
N THR A 199 -70.38 121.04 51.15
CA THR A 199 -70.94 119.70 50.95
C THR A 199 -72.38 119.65 51.48
N ILE A 200 -73.30 119.11 50.70
CA ILE A 200 -74.70 118.92 51.12
C ILE A 200 -74.82 117.63 51.94
N PRO A 201 -75.26 117.68 53.22
CA PRO A 201 -75.42 116.49 54.04
C PRO A 201 -76.56 115.60 53.53
N GLY A 202 -76.29 114.32 53.32
CA GLY A 202 -77.31 113.35 52.88
C GLY A 202 -76.80 111.92 52.77
N GLY A 203 -75.49 111.76 52.53
CA GLY A 203 -74.88 110.46 52.26
C GLY A 203 -75.32 109.89 50.91
N ALA A 204 -74.59 108.89 50.42
CA ALA A 204 -74.90 108.31 49.12
C ALA A 204 -76.25 107.54 49.15
N GLN A 205 -77.16 107.86 48.24
CA GLN A 205 -78.48 107.23 48.12
C GLN A 205 -78.50 106.30 46.91
N THR A 206 -78.96 105.05 47.07
CA THR A 206 -78.85 104.02 46.04
C THR A 206 -80.21 103.47 45.59
N ILE A 207 -80.38 103.30 44.28
CA ILE A 207 -81.49 102.57 43.66
C ILE A 207 -80.96 101.27 43.04
N PRO A 208 -81.22 100.10 43.65
CA PRO A 208 -80.82 98.83 43.09
C PRO A 208 -81.76 98.42 41.93
N PHE A 209 -81.16 97.92 40.84
CA PHE A 209 -81.85 97.39 39.68
C PHE A 209 -81.65 95.86 39.64
N LYS A 210 -82.60 95.14 40.20
CA LYS A 210 -82.45 93.73 40.58
C LYS A 210 -82.72 92.78 39.41
N LYS A 211 -82.21 91.54 39.47
CA LYS A 211 -82.57 90.45 38.55
C LYS A 211 -82.31 90.79 37.07
N VAL A 212 -81.12 91.29 36.76
CA VAL A 212 -80.77 91.67 35.37
C VAL A 212 -80.62 90.47 34.43
N ASN A 213 -80.58 89.25 34.97
CA ASN A 213 -80.69 88.00 34.20
C ASN A 213 -82.05 87.79 33.51
N LYS A 214 -83.00 88.71 33.71
CA LYS A 214 -84.29 88.75 32.99
C LYS A 214 -84.28 89.68 31.78
N ILE A 215 -83.17 90.38 31.56
CA ILE A 215 -82.89 91.11 30.33
C ILE A 215 -82.08 90.12 29.46
N GLU A 216 -82.70 89.50 28.45
CA GLU A 216 -82.14 88.37 27.68
C GLU A 216 -81.50 88.81 26.35
N PRO A 217 -80.16 88.70 26.18
CA PRO A 217 -79.49 88.91 24.89
C PRO A 217 -79.78 87.77 23.89
N ALA A 218 -79.58 88.03 22.60
CA ALA A 218 -79.69 87.01 21.54
C ALA A 218 -78.62 85.89 21.70
N MET A 219 -78.96 84.63 21.41
CA MET A 219 -78.06 83.47 21.57
C MET A 219 -78.39 82.32 20.61
N ILE A 220 -77.37 81.78 19.93
CA ILE A 220 -77.46 80.67 18.96
C ILE A 220 -76.69 79.44 19.45
N GLU A 221 -77.20 78.25 19.17
CA GLU A 221 -76.54 76.94 19.40
C GLU A 221 -76.71 76.07 18.15
N VAL A 222 -75.69 75.30 17.75
CA VAL A 222 -75.76 74.33 16.65
C VAL A 222 -75.38 72.93 17.12
N SER A 223 -76.06 71.91 16.59
CA SER A 223 -75.71 70.51 16.75
C SER A 223 -75.59 69.83 15.40
N LYS A 224 -74.50 69.08 15.21
CA LYS A 224 -74.14 68.34 14.01
C LYS A 224 -73.95 66.86 14.35
N THR A 225 -74.57 66.00 13.57
CA THR A 225 -74.41 64.54 13.72
C THR A 225 -74.27 63.87 12.36
N VAL A 226 -73.77 62.63 12.32
CA VAL A 226 -73.55 61.83 11.11
C VAL A 226 -74.29 60.49 11.17
N THR A 227 -74.79 60.04 10.03
CA THR A 227 -75.45 58.74 9.86
C THR A 227 -75.19 58.17 8.47
N THR A 228 -75.58 56.92 8.21
CA THR A 228 -75.47 56.34 6.86
C THR A 228 -76.40 57.09 5.90
N VAL A 229 -76.16 56.99 4.58
CA VAL A 229 -77.00 57.68 3.56
C VAL A 229 -78.51 57.49 3.81
N ASN A 230 -78.91 56.28 4.23
CA ASN A 230 -80.29 55.88 4.49
C ASN A 230 -80.75 56.05 5.95
N GLY A 231 -79.92 56.57 6.86
CA GLY A 231 -80.26 56.80 8.27
C GLY A 231 -81.21 57.99 8.49
N ASN A 232 -81.70 58.20 9.71
CA ASN A 232 -82.55 59.35 10.07
C ASN A 232 -81.77 60.39 10.88
N CYS A 233 -82.22 61.65 10.87
CA CYS A 233 -81.68 62.72 11.73
C CYS A 233 -82.50 62.85 13.04
N PRO A 234 -81.87 63.22 14.17
CA PRO A 234 -80.43 63.38 14.36
C PRO A 234 -79.68 62.02 14.29
N GLY A 235 -78.44 62.06 13.81
CA GLY A 235 -77.55 60.91 13.69
C GLY A 235 -76.76 60.63 14.98
N ASN A 236 -75.53 60.15 14.83
CA ASN A 236 -74.57 59.97 15.93
C ASN A 236 -73.43 60.99 15.83
N GLU A 237 -72.73 61.24 16.93
CA GLU A 237 -71.50 62.04 16.97
C GLU A 237 -70.37 61.44 16.10
N SER A 238 -70.39 60.12 15.92
CA SER A 238 -69.43 59.43 15.05
C SER A 238 -70.03 58.24 14.31
N LEU A 239 -69.48 57.95 13.12
CA LEU A 239 -69.82 56.79 12.29
C LEU A 239 -68.55 56.14 11.72
N THR A 240 -68.46 54.81 11.77
CA THR A 240 -67.39 54.04 11.10
C THR A 240 -67.89 53.50 9.76
N ILE A 241 -67.11 53.67 8.71
CA ILE A 241 -67.42 53.23 7.34
C ILE A 241 -66.21 52.56 6.67
N ASP A 242 -66.44 51.84 5.58
CA ASP A 242 -65.38 51.45 4.66
C ASP A 242 -65.13 52.58 3.65
N LEU A 243 -63.92 52.65 3.11
CA LEU A 243 -63.57 53.62 2.07
C LEU A 243 -64.46 53.37 0.82
N ILE A 244 -64.92 54.45 0.16
CA ILE A 244 -65.90 54.51 -0.93
C ILE A 244 -67.38 54.52 -0.50
N ASP A 245 -67.67 54.42 0.79
CA ASP A 245 -69.01 54.67 1.32
C ASP A 245 -69.31 56.19 1.40
N ALA A 246 -70.59 56.54 1.31
CA ALA A 246 -71.09 57.90 1.52
C ALA A 246 -71.78 58.04 2.90
N VAL A 247 -71.76 59.24 3.46
CA VAL A 247 -72.36 59.57 4.77
C VAL A 247 -73.38 60.70 4.65
N LYS A 248 -74.29 60.81 5.62
CA LYS A 248 -75.24 61.92 5.73
C LYS A 248 -75.00 62.69 7.04
N TYR A 249 -74.70 63.98 6.93
CA TYR A 249 -74.64 64.92 8.04
C TYR A 249 -76.01 65.55 8.31
N CYS A 250 -76.34 65.75 9.57
CA CYS A 250 -77.59 66.31 10.08
C CYS A 250 -77.25 67.54 10.93
N TYR A 251 -78.02 68.63 10.77
CA TYR A 251 -77.80 69.91 11.44
C TYR A 251 -79.06 70.36 12.18
N GLU A 252 -78.90 70.88 13.38
CA GLU A 252 -79.95 71.49 14.20
C GLU A 252 -79.44 72.81 14.78
N VAL A 253 -80.11 73.93 14.49
CA VAL A 253 -79.77 75.27 14.98
C VAL A 253 -80.87 75.74 15.93
N THR A 254 -80.50 76.15 17.13
CA THR A 254 -81.45 76.55 18.19
C THR A 254 -81.22 78.00 18.60
N ASN A 255 -82.30 78.80 18.62
CA ASN A 255 -82.31 80.08 19.31
C ASN A 255 -82.67 79.84 20.78
N THR A 256 -81.71 80.04 21.68
CA THR A 256 -81.92 79.75 23.12
C THR A 256 -82.45 80.95 23.91
N ALA A 257 -82.55 82.14 23.29
CA ALA A 257 -83.19 83.32 23.88
C ALA A 257 -84.73 83.17 23.79
N THR A 258 -85.45 83.56 24.85
CA THR A 258 -86.91 83.34 24.91
C THR A 258 -87.75 84.52 24.42
N THR A 259 -87.13 85.70 24.28
CA THR A 259 -87.81 86.93 23.85
C THR A 259 -87.17 87.61 22.65
N THR A 260 -85.98 87.18 22.22
CA THR A 260 -85.18 87.86 21.19
C THR A 260 -84.99 86.93 19.99
N PRO A 261 -85.47 87.28 18.78
CA PRO A 261 -85.20 86.49 17.58
C PRO A 261 -83.73 86.58 17.16
N LEU A 262 -83.26 85.57 16.42
CA LEU A 262 -81.99 85.62 15.69
C LEU A 262 -82.28 86.05 14.26
N LEU A 263 -81.50 86.98 13.73
CA LEU A 263 -81.68 87.50 12.37
C LEU A 263 -80.57 86.97 11.45
N ASN A 264 -80.89 86.73 10.17
CA ASN A 264 -79.93 86.30 9.13
C ASN A 264 -79.17 84.98 9.47
N VAL A 265 -79.90 83.91 9.82
CA VAL A 265 -79.34 82.60 10.20
C VAL A 265 -78.80 81.83 8.99
N MET A 266 -77.54 81.41 9.07
CA MET A 266 -76.85 80.61 8.06
C MET A 266 -76.05 79.48 8.73
N VAL A 267 -75.93 78.32 8.06
CA VAL A 267 -75.04 77.22 8.47
C VAL A 267 -74.09 76.88 7.33
N VAL A 268 -72.79 76.88 7.63
CA VAL A 268 -71.71 76.49 6.70
C VAL A 268 -70.96 75.29 7.27
N ASP A 269 -70.72 74.30 6.42
CA ASP A 269 -70.02 73.05 6.74
C ASP A 269 -68.63 73.05 6.12
N ASP A 270 -67.59 72.65 6.87
CA ASP A 270 -66.20 72.67 6.39
C ASP A 270 -65.79 71.45 5.56
N ASN A 271 -66.75 70.55 5.28
CA ASN A 271 -66.55 69.31 4.53
C ASN A 271 -65.37 68.44 5.05
N GLY A 272 -65.04 68.56 6.34
CA GLY A 272 -63.94 67.83 6.95
C GLY A 272 -62.56 68.46 6.75
N THR A 273 -62.46 69.71 6.27
CA THR A 273 -61.18 70.41 6.08
C THR A 273 -61.08 71.75 6.83
N PRO A 274 -60.91 71.73 8.17
CA PRO A 274 -60.82 72.94 8.98
C PRO A 274 -59.79 73.95 8.45
N GLY A 275 -60.25 75.16 8.09
CA GLY A 275 -59.41 76.26 7.62
C GLY A 275 -59.17 76.31 6.10
N ASN A 276 -59.77 75.40 5.32
CA ASN A 276 -59.76 75.44 3.86
C ASN A 276 -61.16 75.77 3.30
N PRO A 277 -61.45 77.04 3.01
CA PRO A 277 -62.81 77.45 2.62
C PRO A 277 -63.22 77.09 1.18
N ASN A 278 -62.39 76.33 0.44
CA ASN A 278 -62.65 76.07 -0.98
C ASN A 278 -63.69 74.97 -1.22
N ASP A 279 -63.82 74.04 -0.28
CA ASP A 279 -64.77 72.93 -0.30
C ASP A 279 -65.86 73.03 0.77
N ASP A 280 -65.83 74.09 1.58
CA ASP A 280 -66.94 74.45 2.48
C ASP A 280 -68.25 74.60 1.71
N PHE A 281 -69.36 74.16 2.29
CA PHE A 281 -70.69 74.28 1.67
C PHE A 281 -71.76 74.77 2.65
N GLU A 282 -72.67 75.60 2.13
CA GLU A 282 -73.79 76.14 2.88
C GLU A 282 -74.99 75.18 2.89
N ILE A 283 -75.68 75.10 4.04
CA ILE A 283 -76.89 74.30 4.18
C ILE A 283 -78.11 75.08 3.68
N ALA A 284 -78.32 75.06 2.36
CA ALA A 284 -79.28 75.91 1.66
C ALA A 284 -80.78 75.73 1.99
N ASN A 285 -81.18 74.70 2.75
CA ASN A 285 -82.59 74.39 3.04
C ASN A 285 -82.82 74.11 4.53
N LEU A 286 -82.46 75.05 5.39
CA LEU A 286 -82.83 74.98 6.81
C LEU A 286 -84.36 75.08 6.95
N ILE A 287 -84.95 74.09 7.61
CA ILE A 287 -86.38 74.02 7.88
C ILE A 287 -86.62 74.58 9.28
N GLY A 288 -87.38 75.66 9.40
CA GLY A 288 -87.73 76.28 10.69
C GLY A 288 -87.51 77.79 10.76
N LEU A 289 -86.92 78.39 9.72
CA LEU A 289 -86.71 79.83 9.63
C LEU A 289 -88.00 80.60 9.26
N THR A 290 -88.12 81.83 9.78
CA THR A 290 -89.23 82.77 9.61
C THR A 290 -88.69 84.16 9.19
N ASN A 291 -89.56 85.18 9.14
CA ASN A 291 -89.22 86.57 8.85
C ASN A 291 -89.65 87.42 10.05
N GLU A 292 -88.73 87.64 10.99
CA GLU A 292 -88.96 88.31 12.28
C GLU A 292 -88.74 89.83 12.19
N ASP A 293 -87.89 90.31 11.28
CA ASP A 293 -87.60 91.74 11.12
C ASP A 293 -88.39 92.45 9.98
N ASN A 294 -89.15 91.66 9.20
CA ASN A 294 -89.99 92.09 8.06
C ASN A 294 -89.22 92.56 6.81
N ASP A 295 -88.01 92.08 6.57
CA ASP A 295 -87.24 92.42 5.37
C ASP A 295 -87.68 91.67 4.08
N ASN A 296 -88.50 90.62 4.22
CA ASN A 296 -89.03 89.69 3.19
C ASN A 296 -88.10 88.52 2.81
N ILE A 297 -87.08 88.25 3.62
CA ILE A 297 -86.25 87.06 3.58
C ILE A 297 -86.72 86.13 4.71
N THR A 298 -86.62 84.81 4.51
CA THR A 298 -87.00 83.81 5.53
C THR A 298 -85.75 83.12 6.06
N ASP A 299 -84.90 83.90 6.69
CA ASP A 299 -83.63 83.49 7.27
C ASP A 299 -83.55 83.78 8.78
N ASP A 300 -84.60 84.30 9.40
CA ASP A 300 -84.63 84.55 10.83
C ASP A 300 -85.05 83.30 11.63
N LEU A 301 -84.61 83.20 12.87
CA LEU A 301 -85.05 82.15 13.80
C LEU A 301 -85.73 82.79 15.02
N ALA A 302 -87.06 82.64 15.08
CA ALA A 302 -87.88 83.12 16.17
C ALA A 302 -87.35 82.69 17.55
N ALA A 303 -87.61 83.50 18.57
CA ALA A 303 -87.19 83.24 19.94
C ALA A 303 -87.63 81.83 20.41
N GLY A 304 -86.71 81.05 20.97
CA GLY A 304 -86.93 79.68 21.43
C GLY A 304 -87.16 78.63 20.34
N SER A 305 -87.02 78.97 19.05
CA SER A 305 -87.29 78.06 17.93
C SER A 305 -86.03 77.31 17.46
N VAL A 306 -86.25 76.29 16.63
CA VAL A 306 -85.22 75.40 16.08
C VAL A 306 -85.35 75.32 14.57
N ALA A 307 -84.22 75.35 13.85
CA ALA A 307 -84.12 75.06 12.42
C ALA A 307 -83.27 73.81 12.15
N THR A 308 -83.63 73.01 11.15
CA THR A 308 -82.95 71.73 10.85
C THR A 308 -82.56 71.57 9.38
N GLY A 309 -81.47 70.85 9.10
CA GLY A 309 -81.00 70.58 7.74
C GLY A 309 -80.23 69.25 7.64
N SER A 310 -79.88 68.83 6.41
CA SER A 310 -79.00 67.66 6.19
C SER A 310 -78.26 67.72 4.86
N ALA A 311 -77.11 67.04 4.74
CA ALA A 311 -76.29 66.93 3.52
C ALA A 311 -75.65 65.54 3.39
N ILE A 312 -75.48 65.03 2.16
CA ILE A 312 -74.80 63.75 1.87
C ILE A 312 -73.43 64.04 1.26
N VAL A 313 -72.39 63.37 1.75
CA VAL A 313 -70.98 63.53 1.32
C VAL A 313 -70.38 62.17 0.98
N GLU A 314 -69.68 62.07 -0.15
CA GLU A 314 -68.95 60.87 -0.58
C GLU A 314 -67.49 60.89 -0.11
N ILE A 315 -66.99 59.76 0.41
CA ILE A 315 -65.62 59.65 0.92
C ILE A 315 -64.81 58.70 0.01
N ASN A 316 -64.16 59.29 -1.01
CA ASN A 316 -63.51 58.55 -2.11
C ASN A 316 -61.99 58.77 -2.21
N ASP A 317 -61.34 59.40 -1.21
CA ASP A 317 -59.89 59.61 -1.20
C ASP A 317 -59.19 58.49 -0.40
N PHE A 318 -58.43 57.64 -1.10
CA PHE A 318 -57.67 56.54 -0.50
C PHE A 318 -56.65 56.99 0.56
N ASN A 319 -56.21 58.25 0.53
CA ASN A 319 -55.33 58.79 1.56
C ASN A 319 -56.02 58.86 2.93
N LEU A 320 -57.35 58.86 2.98
CA LEU A 320 -58.13 58.93 4.22
C LEU A 320 -58.33 57.56 4.89
N ALA A 321 -57.90 56.46 4.29
CA ALA A 321 -58.02 55.13 4.90
C ALA A 321 -57.29 55.07 6.26
N GLY A 322 -57.97 54.57 7.29
CA GLY A 322 -57.46 54.54 8.66
C GLY A 322 -57.47 55.90 9.39
N GLN A 323 -57.97 56.97 8.77
CA GLN A 323 -58.08 58.29 9.39
C GLN A 323 -59.46 58.53 10.00
N ALA A 324 -59.52 59.55 10.86
CA ALA A 324 -60.75 60.11 11.41
C ALA A 324 -60.98 61.50 10.82
N LEU A 325 -62.01 61.65 9.98
CA LEU A 325 -62.40 62.92 9.39
C LEU A 325 -63.32 63.66 10.38
N VAL A 326 -62.85 64.78 10.92
CA VAL A 326 -63.65 65.66 11.78
C VAL A 326 -64.22 66.77 10.91
N ASN A 327 -65.54 66.77 10.75
CA ASN A 327 -66.27 67.73 9.94
C ASN A 327 -67.00 68.72 10.85
N ILE A 328 -66.80 70.02 10.68
CA ILE A 328 -67.33 71.08 11.56
C ILE A 328 -68.41 71.89 10.83
N ALA A 329 -69.55 72.08 11.48
CA ALA A 329 -70.55 73.05 11.03
C ALA A 329 -70.48 74.32 11.88
N THR A 330 -70.62 75.47 11.23
CA THR A 330 -70.69 76.79 11.85
C THR A 330 -72.06 77.40 11.56
N ALA A 331 -72.83 77.69 12.60
CA ALA A 331 -74.06 78.47 12.50
C ALA A 331 -73.78 79.93 12.87
N THR A 332 -74.28 80.88 12.08
CA THR A 332 -74.13 82.32 12.31
C THR A 332 -75.48 83.02 12.22
N ALA A 333 -75.65 84.07 13.03
CA ALA A 333 -76.72 85.06 12.94
C ALA A 333 -76.12 86.44 13.27
N ASP A 334 -76.90 87.52 13.16
CA ASP A 334 -76.41 88.88 13.43
C ASP A 334 -75.78 89.01 14.83
N GLY A 335 -74.44 89.10 14.85
CA GLY A 335 -73.65 89.30 16.06
C GLY A 335 -73.41 88.05 16.93
N VAL A 336 -73.90 86.87 16.53
CA VAL A 336 -73.68 85.60 17.27
C VAL A 336 -73.33 84.44 16.34
N SER A 337 -72.53 83.50 16.82
CA SER A 337 -72.15 82.29 16.08
C SER A 337 -71.88 81.14 17.02
N ASP A 338 -72.08 79.91 16.54
CA ASP A 338 -71.72 78.68 17.24
C ASP A 338 -71.19 77.63 16.26
N THR A 339 -70.43 76.65 16.75
CA THR A 339 -69.81 75.60 15.93
C THR A 339 -69.93 74.22 16.58
N ASP A 340 -70.21 73.19 15.78
CA ASP A 340 -70.30 71.81 16.28
C ASP A 340 -69.69 70.78 15.29
N PRO A 341 -68.84 69.83 15.77
CA PRO A 341 -68.20 68.82 14.95
C PRO A 341 -68.94 67.47 14.92
N ALA A 342 -68.84 66.74 13.81
CA ALA A 342 -69.17 65.30 13.71
C ALA A 342 -68.02 64.52 13.06
N GLN A 343 -67.80 63.26 13.47
CA GLN A 343 -66.63 62.49 13.07
C GLN A 343 -66.98 61.25 12.20
N VAL A 344 -66.22 61.02 11.13
CA VAL A 344 -66.27 59.76 10.36
C VAL A 344 -64.94 59.02 10.52
N ASN A 345 -65.00 57.78 11.01
CA ASN A 345 -63.85 56.88 11.10
C ASN A 345 -63.81 55.99 9.86
N ILE A 346 -62.72 56.03 9.12
CA ILE A 346 -62.57 55.24 7.89
C ILE A 346 -61.68 54.04 8.21
N ASN A 347 -62.16 52.83 7.94
CA ASN A 347 -61.36 51.63 8.17
C ASN A 347 -60.06 51.66 7.36
N PRO A 348 -58.94 51.12 7.88
CA PRO A 348 -57.71 50.92 7.10
C PRO A 348 -57.97 50.05 5.87
N LEU A 349 -57.16 50.20 4.81
CA LEU A 349 -57.21 49.27 3.67
C LEU A 349 -56.78 47.87 4.12
N PRO A 350 -57.42 46.79 3.63
CA PRO A 350 -56.96 45.43 3.91
C PRO A 350 -55.58 45.20 3.28
N VAL A 351 -54.68 44.54 4.00
CA VAL A 351 -53.28 44.36 3.57
C VAL A 351 -53.15 43.11 2.68
N PRO A 352 -52.73 43.24 1.40
CA PRO A 352 -52.42 42.08 0.57
C PRO A 352 -51.07 41.47 0.98
N ALA A 353 -50.97 40.14 1.04
CA ALA A 353 -49.72 39.44 1.28
C ALA A 353 -49.78 38.02 0.70
N VAL A 354 -48.68 37.55 0.14
CA VAL A 354 -48.54 36.21 -0.44
C VAL A 354 -47.31 35.54 0.18
N GLU A 355 -47.39 34.25 0.42
CA GLU A 355 -46.27 33.42 0.88
C GLU A 355 -46.02 32.30 -0.13
N ILE A 356 -44.75 32.00 -0.37
CA ILE A 356 -44.33 30.82 -1.12
C ILE A 356 -43.43 29.96 -0.24
N ILE A 357 -43.66 28.66 -0.23
CA ILE A 357 -42.78 27.68 0.41
C ILE A 357 -42.33 26.69 -0.65
N LYS A 358 -41.03 26.43 -0.71
CA LYS A 358 -40.41 25.54 -1.66
C LYS A 358 -39.68 24.41 -0.94
N GLU A 359 -40.18 23.23 -1.16
CA GLU A 359 -39.67 22.03 -0.50
C GLU A 359 -38.99 21.11 -1.52
N ILE A 360 -38.10 20.25 -1.03
CA ILE A 360 -37.32 19.33 -1.84
C ILE A 360 -37.37 17.91 -1.27
N CYS A 361 -37.38 16.93 -2.15
CA CYS A 361 -37.28 15.50 -1.85
C CYS A 361 -36.27 14.84 -2.79
N ILE A 362 -35.46 13.90 -2.27
CA ILE A 362 -34.39 13.18 -3.00
C ILE A 362 -34.67 11.68 -3.17
N LYS A 363 -35.86 11.22 -2.76
CA LYS A 363 -36.25 9.81 -2.94
C LYS A 363 -36.69 9.57 -4.38
N ALA A 364 -36.52 8.33 -4.85
CA ALA A 364 -36.99 7.92 -6.17
C ALA A 364 -38.51 8.11 -6.35
N GLU A 365 -39.28 7.89 -5.29
CA GLU A 365 -40.71 8.22 -5.20
C GLU A 365 -40.94 9.04 -3.93
N CYS A 366 -41.47 10.26 -4.09
CA CYS A 366 -41.75 11.18 -3.00
C CYS A 366 -43.22 11.12 -2.60
N THR A 367 -43.48 10.90 -1.32
CA THR A 367 -44.78 11.10 -0.68
C THR A 367 -44.80 12.45 0.04
N ASP A 368 -45.98 12.92 0.49
CA ASP A 368 -46.10 14.26 1.08
C ASP A 368 -45.19 14.51 2.29
N GLY A 369 -44.87 13.47 3.06
CA GLY A 369 -43.97 13.57 4.22
C GLY A 369 -42.47 13.48 3.89
N ASP A 370 -42.11 13.30 2.61
CA ASP A 370 -40.71 13.19 2.17
C ASP A 370 -40.11 14.54 1.74
N PHE A 371 -40.96 15.54 1.52
CA PHE A 371 -40.57 16.89 1.17
C PHE A 371 -40.11 17.64 2.41
N VAL A 372 -38.97 18.31 2.29
CA VAL A 372 -38.34 19.10 3.35
C VAL A 372 -38.23 20.54 2.86
N ASP A 373 -38.71 21.48 3.66
CA ASP A 373 -38.36 22.88 3.54
C ASP A 373 -36.87 23.05 3.93
N ALA A 374 -36.03 23.06 2.90
CA ALA A 374 -34.59 23.05 3.02
C ALA A 374 -33.98 24.43 2.78
N ASN A 375 -34.43 25.41 3.56
CA ASN A 375 -34.00 26.82 3.44
C ASN A 375 -32.50 27.07 3.70
N SER A 376 -31.77 26.08 4.20
CA SER A 376 -30.31 26.17 4.41
C SER A 376 -29.63 24.81 4.33
N SER A 377 -28.32 24.84 4.24
CA SER A 377 -27.50 23.64 4.08
C SER A 377 -27.45 22.72 5.32
N THR A 378 -27.89 23.19 6.49
CA THR A 378 -27.98 22.35 7.71
C THR A 378 -29.19 21.44 7.75
N VAL A 379 -30.25 21.80 7.02
CA VAL A 379 -31.48 21.00 6.90
C VAL A 379 -31.65 20.40 5.50
N ALA A 380 -30.71 20.69 4.59
CA ALA A 380 -30.71 20.19 3.23
C ALA A 380 -30.65 18.66 3.19
N PRO A 381 -31.53 17.98 2.42
CA PRO A 381 -31.34 16.58 2.12
C PRO A 381 -30.02 16.38 1.38
N ILE A 382 -29.33 15.30 1.73
CA ILE A 382 -28.00 14.97 1.22
C ILE A 382 -28.12 13.80 0.26
N THR A 383 -27.54 13.93 -0.95
CA THR A 383 -27.48 12.84 -1.93
C THR A 383 -26.12 12.81 -2.63
N THR A 384 -25.80 11.70 -3.29
CA THR A 384 -24.54 11.51 -4.01
C THR A 384 -24.56 12.17 -5.40
N LEU A 385 -23.39 12.28 -6.03
CA LEU A 385 -23.31 12.67 -7.44
C LEU A 385 -24.15 11.72 -8.33
N GLY A 386 -24.91 12.31 -9.25
CA GLY A 386 -25.93 11.64 -10.06
C GLY A 386 -27.31 11.58 -9.40
N GLY A 387 -27.45 12.00 -8.14
CA GLY A 387 -28.73 11.98 -7.42
C GLY A 387 -29.79 12.92 -7.99
N ASP A 388 -31.04 12.45 -7.97
CA ASP A 388 -32.23 13.17 -8.41
C ASP A 388 -32.72 14.14 -7.32
N ALA A 389 -33.49 15.16 -7.72
CA ALA A 389 -34.24 16.01 -6.81
C ALA A 389 -35.62 16.32 -7.37
N THR A 390 -36.65 16.25 -6.53
CA THR A 390 -38.02 16.67 -6.86
C THR A 390 -38.42 17.81 -5.94
N TYR A 391 -38.95 18.88 -6.50
CA TYR A 391 -39.41 20.07 -5.76
C TYR A 391 -40.94 20.09 -5.65
N ARG A 392 -41.44 20.73 -4.59
CA ARG A 392 -42.86 21.07 -4.39
C ARG A 392 -42.94 22.54 -4.04
N ILE A 393 -43.90 23.26 -4.62
CA ILE A 393 -44.13 24.67 -4.33
C ILE A 393 -45.52 24.83 -3.73
N THR A 394 -45.61 25.44 -2.56
CA THR A 394 -46.86 25.81 -1.92
C THR A 394 -46.99 27.33 -1.97
N VAL A 395 -48.11 27.84 -2.46
CA VAL A 395 -48.41 29.27 -2.52
C VAL A 395 -49.64 29.53 -1.67
N GLU A 396 -49.56 30.47 -0.74
CA GLU A 396 -50.64 30.82 0.17
C GLU A 396 -50.91 32.32 0.16
N ASN A 397 -52.19 32.68 0.19
CA ASN A 397 -52.60 34.05 0.44
C ASN A 397 -52.74 34.28 1.95
N ILE A 398 -51.70 34.87 2.53
CA ILE A 398 -51.62 35.21 3.96
C ILE A 398 -52.09 36.65 4.27
N GLY A 399 -52.52 37.41 3.24
CA GLY A 399 -53.09 38.75 3.40
C GLY A 399 -54.56 38.71 3.82
N GLU A 400 -55.21 39.88 3.93
CA GLU A 400 -56.59 40.04 4.41
C GLU A 400 -57.63 40.15 3.27
N THR A 401 -57.23 39.87 2.04
CA THR A 401 -58.03 40.14 0.83
C THR A 401 -57.64 39.21 -0.31
N SER A 402 -58.48 39.11 -1.34
CA SER A 402 -58.21 38.25 -2.49
C SER A 402 -57.07 38.79 -3.35
N LEU A 403 -56.22 37.88 -3.81
CA LEU A 403 -55.14 38.14 -4.76
C LEU A 403 -55.54 37.67 -6.17
N ILE A 404 -55.16 38.44 -7.18
CA ILE A 404 -55.33 38.10 -8.60
C ILE A 404 -53.97 37.98 -9.28
N ASN A 405 -53.94 37.38 -10.47
CA ASN A 405 -52.72 37.25 -11.27
C ASN A 405 -51.55 36.59 -10.51
N VAL A 406 -51.82 35.54 -9.73
CA VAL A 406 -50.80 34.83 -8.97
C VAL A 406 -49.93 34.01 -9.94
N MET A 407 -48.64 34.33 -10.00
CA MET A 407 -47.66 33.73 -10.90
C MET A 407 -46.46 33.23 -10.11
N VAL A 408 -45.97 32.03 -10.45
CA VAL A 408 -44.76 31.43 -9.86
C VAL A 408 -43.67 31.36 -10.91
N THR A 409 -42.47 31.81 -10.54
CA THR A 409 -41.26 31.76 -11.37
C THR A 409 -40.13 31.05 -10.62
N ASP A 410 -39.49 30.12 -11.31
CA ASP A 410 -38.24 29.46 -10.88
C ASP A 410 -37.33 29.35 -12.11
N ALA A 411 -36.49 30.36 -12.28
CA ALA A 411 -35.60 30.47 -13.44
C ALA A 411 -34.60 29.31 -13.53
N GLN A 412 -34.21 28.72 -12.40
CA GLN A 412 -33.23 27.63 -12.35
C GLN A 412 -33.83 26.28 -12.77
N LEU A 413 -35.16 26.17 -12.75
CA LEU A 413 -35.92 25.04 -13.30
C LEU A 413 -36.55 25.34 -14.66
N ASN A 414 -36.32 26.54 -15.22
CA ASN A 414 -37.00 27.05 -16.43
C ASN A 414 -38.53 27.19 -16.29
N ILE A 415 -39.02 27.43 -15.08
CA ILE A 415 -40.41 27.78 -14.82
C ILE A 415 -40.51 29.30 -14.88
N VAL A 416 -41.27 29.83 -15.83
CA VAL A 416 -41.41 31.28 -16.04
C VAL A 416 -42.89 31.64 -16.01
N ASP A 417 -43.27 32.51 -15.08
CA ASP A 417 -44.60 33.10 -14.90
C ASP A 417 -45.73 32.06 -14.98
N TYR A 418 -45.55 30.93 -14.28
CA TYR A 418 -46.56 29.89 -14.21
C TYR A 418 -47.81 30.42 -13.51
N PHE A 419 -48.90 30.53 -14.24
CA PHE A 419 -50.16 31.08 -13.74
C PHE A 419 -50.85 30.09 -12.79
N VAL A 420 -50.92 30.43 -11.51
CA VAL A 420 -51.55 29.64 -10.45
C VAL A 420 -53.07 29.90 -10.39
N GLY A 421 -53.50 31.11 -10.72
CA GLY A 421 -54.89 31.55 -10.65
C GLY A 421 -55.10 32.77 -9.75
N ASN A 422 -56.34 32.96 -9.28
CA ASN A 422 -56.64 33.89 -8.19
C ASN A 422 -56.67 33.11 -6.88
N LEU A 423 -56.29 33.75 -5.77
CA LEU A 423 -56.36 33.17 -4.44
C LEU A 423 -57.32 33.99 -3.57
N ALA A 424 -58.35 33.35 -3.04
CA ALA A 424 -59.16 33.94 -1.98
C ALA A 424 -58.35 34.12 -0.69
N PHE A 425 -58.89 34.87 0.27
CA PHE A 425 -58.35 34.96 1.63
C PHE A 425 -58.15 33.55 2.22
N GLU A 426 -56.97 33.28 2.80
CA GLU A 426 -56.55 31.98 3.37
C GLU A 426 -56.51 30.81 2.36
N GLU A 427 -56.54 31.07 1.05
CA GLU A 427 -56.44 30.00 0.05
C GLU A 427 -54.98 29.60 -0.21
N THR A 428 -54.72 28.29 -0.15
CA THR A 428 -53.43 27.67 -0.48
C THR A 428 -53.51 26.83 -1.76
N LYS A 429 -52.47 26.88 -2.59
CA LYS A 429 -52.27 26.00 -3.76
C LYS A 429 -50.94 25.28 -3.67
N ILE A 430 -50.95 23.98 -3.93
CA ILE A 430 -49.76 23.14 -3.98
C ILE A 430 -49.49 22.75 -5.42
N LEU A 431 -48.30 23.06 -5.91
CA LEU A 431 -47.78 22.73 -7.23
C LEU A 431 -46.75 21.62 -7.09
N THR A 432 -46.97 20.53 -7.82
CA THR A 432 -46.11 19.35 -7.84
C THR A 432 -45.62 19.08 -9.26
N SER A 433 -44.77 18.07 -9.45
CA SER A 433 -44.35 17.62 -10.78
C SER A 433 -45.49 17.14 -11.68
N VAL A 434 -46.69 16.87 -11.12
CA VAL A 434 -47.91 16.61 -11.88
C VAL A 434 -48.42 17.88 -12.57
N ASN A 435 -48.30 19.03 -11.90
CA ASN A 435 -48.70 20.34 -12.41
C ASN A 435 -47.61 20.96 -13.30
N ILE A 436 -46.35 20.82 -12.90
CA ILE A 436 -45.17 21.42 -13.53
C ILE A 436 -44.06 20.36 -13.60
N PRO A 437 -43.92 19.62 -14.72
CA PRO A 437 -42.94 18.53 -14.87
C PRO A 437 -41.49 18.93 -14.54
N GLU A 438 -41.12 20.19 -14.76
CA GLU A 438 -39.81 20.76 -14.48
C GLU A 438 -39.44 20.73 -12.99
N LEU A 439 -40.42 20.57 -12.08
CA LEU A 439 -40.14 20.37 -10.66
C LEU A 439 -39.46 19.01 -10.37
N ALA A 440 -39.50 18.05 -11.29
CA ALA A 440 -38.70 16.84 -11.21
C ALA A 440 -37.37 17.03 -11.96
N GLN A 441 -36.25 16.87 -11.26
CA GLN A 441 -34.89 17.09 -11.78
C GLN A 441 -34.03 15.82 -11.62
N PRO A 442 -34.12 14.87 -12.56
CA PRO A 442 -33.23 13.72 -12.59
C PRO A 442 -31.77 14.15 -12.74
N GLY A 443 -30.87 13.55 -11.97
CA GLY A 443 -29.45 13.87 -11.96
C GLY A 443 -29.15 15.32 -11.55
N ARG A 444 -29.93 15.92 -10.65
CA ARG A 444 -29.70 17.31 -10.21
C ARG A 444 -28.30 17.51 -9.61
N CYS A 445 -27.77 16.54 -8.89
CA CYS A 445 -26.45 16.62 -8.27
C CYS A 445 -25.33 16.20 -9.24
N GLN A 446 -24.71 17.13 -9.96
CA GLN A 446 -23.61 16.82 -10.90
C GLN A 446 -22.21 17.14 -10.36
N ILE A 447 -22.11 18.07 -9.40
CA ILE A 447 -20.86 18.51 -8.77
C ILE A 447 -21.11 18.54 -7.26
N SER A 448 -20.08 18.24 -6.46
CA SER A 448 -20.19 18.28 -5.01
C SER A 448 -20.31 19.72 -4.50
N GLY A 449 -21.09 19.90 -3.44
CA GLY A 449 -21.43 21.20 -2.86
C GLY A 449 -22.93 21.40 -2.64
N ASP A 450 -23.29 22.58 -2.12
CA ASP A 450 -24.68 22.95 -1.88
C ASP A 450 -25.26 23.61 -3.15
N LEU A 451 -26.39 23.10 -3.64
CA LEU A 451 -27.16 23.65 -4.75
C LEU A 451 -28.42 24.32 -4.20
N THR A 452 -28.47 25.65 -4.23
CA THR A 452 -29.66 26.43 -3.85
C THR A 452 -30.54 26.68 -5.07
N ASN A 453 -31.83 26.40 -4.94
CA ASN A 453 -32.83 26.62 -5.99
C ASN A 453 -33.94 27.54 -5.47
N ILE A 454 -34.12 28.73 -6.03
CA ILE A 454 -35.06 29.75 -5.50
C ILE A 454 -36.32 29.81 -6.37
N ALA A 455 -37.51 29.74 -5.76
CA ALA A 455 -38.77 30.06 -6.43
C ALA A 455 -39.30 31.39 -5.91
N THR A 456 -39.95 32.16 -6.78
CA THR A 456 -40.58 33.44 -6.45
C THR A 456 -42.04 33.39 -6.84
N VAL A 457 -42.92 33.97 -6.02
CA VAL A 457 -44.31 34.22 -6.38
C VAL A 457 -44.54 35.73 -6.52
N THR A 458 -45.36 36.13 -7.49
CA THR A 458 -45.89 37.49 -7.62
C THR A 458 -47.40 37.43 -7.72
N ALA A 459 -48.11 38.38 -7.11
CA ALA A 459 -49.56 38.52 -7.19
C ALA A 459 -49.98 39.98 -7.14
N GLU A 460 -51.18 40.31 -7.60
CA GLU A 460 -51.74 41.67 -7.58
C GLU A 460 -52.89 41.79 -6.59
N PHE A 461 -52.94 42.91 -5.88
CA PHE A 461 -54.05 43.27 -4.99
C PHE A 461 -55.28 43.67 -5.81
N ALA A 462 -56.42 43.01 -5.57
CA ALA A 462 -57.63 43.21 -6.35
C ALA A 462 -58.21 44.65 -6.34
N LEU A 463 -58.01 45.44 -5.27
CA LEU A 463 -58.57 46.80 -5.18
C LEU A 463 -57.67 47.88 -5.83
N THR A 464 -56.35 47.83 -5.61
CA THR A 464 -55.42 48.89 -6.03
C THR A 464 -54.49 48.48 -7.17
N SER A 465 -54.47 47.19 -7.55
CA SER A 465 -53.53 46.58 -8.52
C SER A 465 -52.06 46.65 -8.11
N GLU A 466 -51.77 46.87 -6.82
CA GLU A 466 -50.40 46.78 -6.29
C GLU A 466 -49.88 45.34 -6.29
N THR A 467 -48.60 45.16 -6.64
CA THR A 467 -47.96 43.84 -6.68
C THR A 467 -47.35 43.48 -5.33
N VAL A 468 -47.68 42.28 -4.84
CA VAL A 468 -47.00 41.62 -3.72
C VAL A 468 -46.15 40.47 -4.25
N MET A 469 -45.04 40.19 -3.58
CA MET A 469 -44.13 39.14 -3.99
C MET A 469 -43.47 38.48 -2.79
N ASP A 470 -43.12 37.21 -2.95
CA ASP A 470 -42.35 36.46 -1.98
C ASP A 470 -41.39 35.49 -2.69
N SER A 471 -40.38 34.98 -1.97
CA SER A 471 -39.39 34.06 -2.51
C SER A 471 -38.88 33.09 -1.47
N ASP A 472 -38.75 31.81 -1.85
CA ASP A 472 -38.30 30.76 -0.94
C ASP A 472 -37.25 29.83 -1.60
N PRO A 473 -36.08 29.63 -0.96
CA PRO A 473 -35.01 28.75 -1.43
C PRO A 473 -35.13 27.29 -0.96
N ALA A 474 -34.90 26.33 -1.85
CA ALA A 474 -34.65 24.93 -1.48
C ALA A 474 -33.19 24.56 -1.75
N VAL A 475 -32.47 24.09 -0.72
CA VAL A 475 -31.07 23.67 -0.80
C VAL A 475 -30.96 22.14 -0.89
N LEU A 476 -30.18 21.67 -1.86
CA LEU A 476 -29.76 20.27 -2.02
C LEU A 476 -28.26 20.17 -1.74
N ARG A 477 -27.84 19.24 -0.88
CA ARG A 477 -26.40 18.99 -0.65
C ARG A 477 -25.93 17.78 -1.46
N CYS A 478 -25.01 18.02 -2.38
CA CYS A 478 -24.39 16.99 -3.21
C CYS A 478 -23.04 16.58 -2.63
N VAL A 479 -22.85 15.30 -2.36
CA VAL A 479 -21.57 14.77 -1.88
C VAL A 479 -20.96 13.80 -2.89
N GLU A 480 -19.64 13.87 -3.01
CA GLU A 480 -18.83 12.84 -3.65
C GLU A 480 -18.33 11.86 -2.59
N GLU A 481 -18.40 10.57 -2.88
CA GLU A 481 -17.94 9.50 -1.99
C GLU A 481 -16.90 8.68 -2.73
N ALA A 482 -15.68 8.62 -2.19
CA ALA A 482 -14.59 7.86 -2.79
C ALA A 482 -13.71 7.25 -1.70
N LEU A 483 -13.57 5.93 -1.75
CA LEU A 483 -12.66 5.15 -0.92
C LEU A 483 -11.71 4.43 -1.87
N THR A 484 -10.41 4.59 -1.62
CA THR A 484 -9.37 3.91 -2.38
C THR A 484 -8.44 3.17 -1.44
N LEU A 485 -7.90 2.07 -1.96
CA LEU A 485 -6.95 1.21 -1.28
C LEU A 485 -5.78 1.04 -2.23
N ILE A 486 -4.55 1.19 -1.72
CA ILE A 486 -3.34 0.80 -2.43
C ILE A 486 -2.58 -0.15 -1.52
N LYS A 487 -2.17 -1.29 -2.07
CA LYS A 487 -1.39 -2.32 -1.41
C LYS A 487 -0.08 -2.47 -2.15
N GLU A 488 0.99 -2.15 -1.46
CA GLU A 488 2.31 -2.19 -2.01
C GLU A 488 3.13 -3.29 -1.34
N ILE A 489 4.14 -3.79 -2.03
CA ILE A 489 5.07 -4.78 -1.52
C ILE A 489 6.52 -4.27 -1.61
N SER A 490 7.32 -4.60 -0.62
CA SER A 490 8.74 -4.29 -0.52
C SER A 490 9.55 -5.58 -0.36
N ILE A 491 10.66 -5.69 -1.10
CA ILE A 491 11.61 -6.82 -1.04
C ILE A 491 12.97 -6.40 -0.48
N ASP A 492 13.13 -5.13 -0.10
CA ASP A 492 14.38 -4.53 0.38
C ASP A 492 14.30 -4.11 1.86
N GLY A 493 13.43 -4.77 2.63
CA GLY A 493 13.25 -4.49 4.06
C GLY A 493 12.50 -3.18 4.36
N GLY A 494 11.71 -2.68 3.41
CA GLY A 494 10.85 -1.51 3.57
C GLY A 494 11.46 -0.19 3.08
N THR A 495 12.60 -0.22 2.37
CA THR A 495 13.18 1.01 1.81
C THR A 495 12.45 1.49 0.56
N THR A 496 11.98 0.58 -0.28
CA THR A 496 11.14 0.87 -1.44
C THR A 496 9.92 -0.05 -1.47
N TYR A 497 8.81 0.49 -1.97
CA TYR A 497 7.52 -0.21 -2.06
C TYR A 497 7.00 -0.09 -3.49
N PHE A 498 6.49 -1.20 -4.00
CA PHE A 498 5.99 -1.35 -5.35
C PHE A 498 4.50 -1.63 -5.34
N ASP A 499 3.74 -0.81 -6.07
CA ASP A 499 2.34 -1.04 -6.41
C ASP A 499 2.23 -2.08 -7.53
N ALA A 500 2.49 -3.34 -7.18
CA ALA A 500 2.63 -4.45 -8.09
C ALA A 500 1.26 -5.12 -8.35
N ASN A 501 0.39 -4.45 -9.08
CA ASN A 501 -0.96 -4.95 -9.36
C ASN A 501 -1.01 -6.19 -10.28
N ASP A 502 0.07 -6.45 -11.02
CA ASP A 502 0.20 -7.57 -11.92
C ASP A 502 1.64 -8.13 -11.94
N GLY A 503 1.82 -9.28 -12.59
CA GLY A 503 3.12 -9.94 -12.72
C GLY A 503 4.15 -9.20 -13.58
N THR A 504 3.77 -8.16 -14.33
CA THR A 504 4.70 -7.44 -15.22
C THR A 504 5.62 -6.54 -14.42
N ASN A 505 5.07 -5.89 -13.39
CA ASN A 505 5.79 -4.96 -12.52
C ASN A 505 6.06 -5.55 -11.13
N ALA A 506 5.78 -6.85 -10.94
CA ALA A 506 6.03 -7.52 -9.67
C ALA A 506 7.52 -7.53 -9.33
N PRO A 507 7.91 -7.13 -8.11
CA PRO A 507 9.27 -7.37 -7.65
C PRO A 507 9.55 -8.89 -7.63
N VAL A 508 10.78 -9.25 -8.00
CA VAL A 508 11.21 -10.63 -8.18
C VAL A 508 12.16 -11.02 -7.04
N VAL A 509 11.91 -12.17 -6.42
CA VAL A 509 12.77 -12.75 -5.37
C VAL A 509 12.99 -14.24 -5.61
N ALA A 510 14.04 -14.79 -5.00
CA ALA A 510 14.33 -16.23 -5.08
C ALA A 510 13.42 -17.04 -4.13
N LEU A 511 13.36 -18.36 -4.33
CA LEU A 511 12.68 -19.26 -3.40
C LEU A 511 13.30 -19.17 -1.99
N GLY A 512 12.45 -19.20 -0.96
CA GLY A 512 12.81 -19.01 0.45
C GLY A 512 12.78 -17.55 0.93
N GLU A 513 12.65 -16.58 0.02
CA GLU A 513 12.52 -15.16 0.35
C GLU A 513 11.05 -14.69 0.36
N GLY A 514 10.84 -13.40 0.61
CA GLY A 514 9.51 -12.83 0.73
C GLY A 514 9.52 -11.31 0.74
N GLY A 515 8.56 -10.70 1.43
CA GLY A 515 8.42 -9.25 1.43
C GLY A 515 7.61 -8.67 2.58
N LEU A 516 7.66 -7.34 2.66
CA LEU A 516 6.82 -6.54 3.56
C LEU A 516 5.71 -5.88 2.74
N TYR A 517 4.46 -6.05 3.15
CA TYR A 517 3.34 -5.32 2.59
C TYR A 517 3.14 -3.98 3.32
N ARG A 518 2.67 -2.97 2.59
CA ARG A 518 2.17 -1.69 3.12
C ARG A 518 0.82 -1.41 2.50
N ILE A 519 -0.12 -0.96 3.32
CA ILE A 519 -1.48 -0.68 2.88
C ILE A 519 -1.78 0.79 3.14
N SER A 520 -2.23 1.49 2.10
CA SER A 520 -2.64 2.90 2.15
C SER A 520 -4.14 2.99 1.87
N VAL A 521 -4.90 3.46 2.85
CA VAL A 521 -6.35 3.70 2.74
C VAL A 521 -6.56 5.19 2.58
N PHE A 522 -7.15 5.64 1.46
CA PHE A 522 -7.38 7.06 1.18
C PHE A 522 -8.86 7.36 0.96
N ASN A 523 -9.36 8.37 1.68
CA ASN A 523 -10.68 8.94 1.48
C ASN A 523 -10.59 10.14 0.53
N GLY A 524 -10.94 9.92 -0.73
CA GLY A 524 -10.97 10.95 -1.76
C GLY A 524 -12.31 11.68 -1.89
N GLY A 525 -13.31 11.31 -1.07
CA GLY A 525 -14.64 11.91 -1.11
C GLY A 525 -14.70 13.28 -0.41
N THR A 526 -15.93 13.76 -0.21
CA THR A 526 -16.24 15.04 0.44
C THR A 526 -16.85 14.88 1.84
N ALA A 527 -17.01 13.64 2.30
CA ALA A 527 -17.48 13.30 3.63
C ALA A 527 -16.51 12.35 4.33
N ASP A 528 -16.44 12.41 5.66
CA ASP A 528 -15.62 11.50 6.45
C ASP A 528 -16.16 10.08 6.33
N LEU A 529 -15.26 9.09 6.35
CA LEU A 529 -15.63 7.68 6.39
C LEU A 529 -15.41 7.15 7.81
N MET A 530 -16.45 6.54 8.39
CA MET A 530 -16.39 5.88 9.70
C MET A 530 -16.47 4.36 9.56
N ASN A 531 -16.18 3.65 10.64
CA ASN A 531 -16.15 2.18 10.67
C ASN A 531 -15.30 1.60 9.53
N VAL A 532 -14.17 2.24 9.23
CA VAL A 532 -13.28 1.78 8.17
C VAL A 532 -12.56 0.53 8.65
N VAL A 533 -12.71 -0.55 7.91
CA VAL A 533 -12.26 -1.89 8.27
C VAL A 533 -11.47 -2.51 7.12
N LEU A 534 -10.27 -3.00 7.44
CA LEU A 534 -9.37 -3.66 6.51
C LEU A 534 -9.44 -5.19 6.67
N ASN A 535 -9.47 -5.90 5.55
CA ASN A 535 -9.43 -7.35 5.46
C ASN A 535 -8.37 -7.79 4.44
N ASP A 536 -7.65 -8.85 4.77
CA ASP A 536 -6.76 -9.60 3.88
C ASP A 536 -6.79 -11.06 4.35
N SER A 537 -7.63 -11.86 3.71
CA SER A 537 -7.84 -13.26 4.08
C SER A 537 -6.58 -14.10 3.91
N THR A 538 -5.73 -13.76 2.95
CA THR A 538 -4.50 -14.49 2.63
C THR A 538 -3.44 -14.30 3.71
N LEU A 539 -3.39 -13.11 4.32
CA LEU A 539 -2.51 -12.80 5.45
C LEU A 539 -3.19 -13.03 6.80
N GLY A 540 -4.44 -13.51 6.83
CA GLY A 540 -5.20 -13.73 8.06
C GLY A 540 -5.62 -12.44 8.78
N ILE A 541 -5.62 -11.30 8.09
CA ILE A 541 -6.10 -10.02 8.62
C ILE A 541 -7.62 -10.01 8.46
N ALA A 542 -8.34 -10.11 9.56
CA ALA A 542 -9.80 -10.10 9.58
C ALA A 542 -10.30 -8.94 10.44
N ASN A 543 -11.14 -8.09 9.84
CA ASN A 543 -11.80 -6.96 10.45
C ASN A 543 -10.85 -6.03 11.24
N TYR A 544 -9.69 -5.71 10.66
CA TYR A 544 -8.77 -4.77 11.30
C TYR A 544 -9.38 -3.37 11.29
N ALA A 545 -9.62 -2.81 12.47
CA ALA A 545 -10.23 -1.49 12.61
C ALA A 545 -9.22 -0.39 12.25
N VAL A 546 -9.41 0.24 11.08
CA VAL A 546 -8.68 1.44 10.66
C VAL A 546 -9.26 2.68 11.37
N GLY A 547 -10.56 2.67 11.66
CA GLY A 547 -11.25 3.73 12.41
C GLY A 547 -11.95 4.73 11.52
N THR A 548 -11.84 6.03 11.84
CA THR A 548 -12.37 7.11 11.02
C THR A 548 -11.28 7.66 10.10
N VAL A 549 -11.56 7.75 8.80
CA VAL A 549 -10.67 8.35 7.80
C VAL A 549 -11.30 9.66 7.33
N LEU A 550 -10.72 10.77 7.78
CA LEU A 550 -11.19 12.11 7.41
C LEU A 550 -11.01 12.38 5.91
N VAL A 551 -11.81 13.28 5.36
CA VAL A 551 -11.69 13.74 3.97
C VAL A 551 -10.25 14.15 3.63
N GLY A 552 -9.75 13.63 2.51
CA GLY A 552 -8.41 13.93 2.00
C GLY A 552 -7.25 13.31 2.78
N ASN A 553 -7.52 12.52 3.82
CA ASN A 553 -6.47 11.84 4.58
C ASN A 553 -6.18 10.44 4.01
N THR A 554 -4.91 10.05 4.11
CA THR A 554 -4.43 8.69 3.87
C THR A 554 -3.99 8.07 5.20
N VAL A 555 -4.48 6.87 5.50
CA VAL A 555 -3.97 6.04 6.60
C VAL A 555 -3.02 4.99 6.01
N ILE A 556 -1.77 5.00 6.45
CA ILE A 556 -0.73 4.05 6.02
C ILE A 556 -0.51 3.03 7.14
N LEU A 557 -0.63 1.75 6.81
CA LEU A 557 -0.49 0.61 7.72
C LEU A 557 0.68 -0.25 7.23
N GLY A 558 1.71 -0.42 8.07
CA GLY A 558 2.85 -1.25 7.79
C GLY A 558 2.95 -2.46 8.74
N ALA A 559 4.03 -3.22 8.59
CA ALA A 559 4.31 -4.38 9.44
C ALA A 559 4.54 -4.03 10.93
N GLY A 560 4.85 -2.76 11.25
CA GLY A 560 4.97 -2.29 12.63
C GLY A 560 3.62 -2.25 13.36
N GLU A 561 2.55 -1.88 12.65
CA GLU A 561 1.18 -1.84 13.17
C GLU A 561 0.46 -3.18 13.01
N ILE A 562 0.67 -3.86 11.88
CA ILE A 562 0.05 -5.15 11.56
C ILE A 562 1.15 -6.18 11.24
N PRO A 563 1.59 -6.97 12.22
CA PRO A 563 2.69 -7.92 12.03
C PRO A 563 2.49 -8.92 10.87
N ALA A 564 1.24 -9.27 10.55
CA ALA A 564 0.90 -10.16 9.43
C ALA A 564 1.29 -9.61 8.04
N LEU A 565 1.54 -8.30 7.91
CA LEU A 565 2.05 -7.69 6.67
C LEU A 565 3.53 -8.03 6.41
N ALA A 566 4.26 -8.58 7.38
CA ALA A 566 5.59 -9.14 7.15
C ALA A 566 5.51 -10.61 6.76
N GLN A 567 5.99 -10.95 5.57
CA GLN A 567 5.96 -12.32 5.02
C GLN A 567 7.37 -12.68 4.49
N PRO A 568 8.36 -12.93 5.35
CA PRO A 568 9.77 -13.07 4.96
C PRO A 568 10.10 -14.33 4.14
N GLU A 569 9.24 -15.35 4.17
CA GLU A 569 9.42 -16.63 3.47
C GLU A 569 8.21 -16.91 2.56
N ARG A 570 7.71 -15.87 1.88
CA ARG A 570 6.46 -15.95 1.11
C ARG A 570 6.60 -16.79 -0.16
N CYS A 571 7.79 -16.85 -0.74
CA CYS A 571 8.08 -17.54 -1.99
C CYS A 571 8.58 -18.97 -1.71
N GLU A 572 7.65 -19.93 -1.59
CA GLU A 572 8.00 -21.35 -1.44
C GLU A 572 8.08 -22.08 -2.79
N ASP A 573 7.21 -21.74 -3.73
CA ASP A 573 7.10 -22.33 -5.07
C ASP A 573 7.31 -21.26 -6.16
N PRO A 574 7.85 -21.62 -7.35
CA PRO A 574 8.03 -20.66 -8.44
C PRO A 574 6.68 -20.23 -9.06
N GLY A 575 6.56 -18.94 -9.36
CA GLY A 575 5.36 -18.35 -9.95
C GLY A 575 4.98 -16.99 -9.35
N ASP A 576 3.86 -16.43 -9.81
CA ASP A 576 3.32 -15.17 -9.30
C ASP A 576 2.36 -15.44 -8.13
N ILE A 577 2.63 -14.81 -6.98
CA ILE A 577 1.77 -14.84 -5.80
C ILE A 577 1.00 -13.53 -5.73
N THR A 578 -0.29 -13.56 -6.06
CA THR A 578 -1.19 -12.42 -5.89
C THR A 578 -1.79 -12.42 -4.48
N ASN A 579 -1.69 -11.30 -3.79
CA ASN A 579 -2.30 -11.09 -2.49
C ASN A 579 -3.24 -9.88 -2.51
N ILE A 580 -4.54 -10.07 -2.26
CA ILE A 580 -5.56 -9.02 -2.35
C ILE A 580 -5.98 -8.55 -0.97
N ALA A 581 -5.93 -7.25 -0.72
CA ALA A 581 -6.56 -6.63 0.46
C ALA A 581 -7.89 -5.97 0.04
N THR A 582 -8.85 -5.92 0.96
CA THR A 582 -10.11 -5.19 0.80
C THR A 582 -10.33 -4.28 1.99
N VAL A 583 -10.90 -3.10 1.75
CA VAL A 583 -11.30 -2.16 2.79
C VAL A 583 -12.76 -1.79 2.58
N THR A 584 -13.50 -1.68 3.68
CA THR A 584 -14.87 -1.15 3.69
C THR A 584 -14.95 0.06 4.61
N GLY A 585 -15.91 0.95 4.39
CA GLY A 585 -16.16 2.10 5.25
C GLY A 585 -17.54 2.70 5.00
N THR A 586 -18.08 3.43 5.96
CA THR A 586 -19.42 4.04 5.86
C THR A 586 -19.29 5.55 5.79
N SER A 587 -19.93 6.17 4.79
CA SER A 587 -20.01 7.62 4.67
C SER A 587 -20.80 8.25 5.81
N THR A 588 -20.23 9.24 6.47
CA THR A 588 -20.91 10.00 7.54
C THR A 588 -22.01 10.93 7.01
N ALA A 589 -22.02 11.24 5.71
CA ALA A 589 -23.00 12.14 5.11
C ALA A 589 -24.27 11.42 4.63
N THR A 590 -24.15 10.22 4.05
CA THR A 590 -25.29 9.48 3.46
C THR A 590 -25.60 8.17 4.19
N GLY A 591 -24.65 7.63 4.96
CA GLY A 591 -24.73 6.27 5.51
C GLY A 591 -24.40 5.16 4.51
N ASN A 592 -24.01 5.48 3.26
CA ASN A 592 -23.64 4.48 2.26
C ASN A 592 -22.37 3.72 2.67
N GLU A 593 -22.33 2.42 2.37
CA GLU A 593 -21.13 1.60 2.49
C GLU A 593 -20.30 1.67 1.20
N LEU A 594 -19.01 1.98 1.35
CA LEU A 594 -18.01 1.94 0.30
C LEU A 594 -17.11 0.74 0.50
N SER A 595 -16.60 0.19 -0.61
CA SER A 595 -15.58 -0.85 -0.58
C SER A 595 -14.54 -0.61 -1.67
N ALA A 596 -13.29 -0.91 -1.36
CA ALA A 596 -12.19 -0.90 -2.31
C ALA A 596 -11.33 -2.14 -2.11
N SER A 597 -10.65 -2.57 -3.15
CA SER A 597 -9.77 -3.74 -3.13
C SER A 597 -8.55 -3.48 -3.97
N ASP A 598 -7.39 -3.98 -3.54
CA ASP A 598 -6.15 -3.78 -4.26
C ASP A 598 -5.23 -5.03 -4.16
N PRO A 599 -4.75 -5.57 -5.29
CA PRO A 599 -3.82 -6.68 -5.34
C PRO A 599 -2.34 -6.24 -5.24
N ALA A 600 -1.51 -7.05 -4.58
CA ALA A 600 -0.05 -6.94 -4.68
C ALA A 600 0.54 -8.29 -5.07
N VAL A 601 1.34 -8.31 -6.13
CA VAL A 601 1.96 -9.49 -6.73
C VAL A 601 3.43 -9.55 -6.36
N LEU A 602 3.87 -10.72 -5.88
CA LEU A 602 5.28 -11.09 -5.70
C LEU A 602 5.62 -12.18 -6.72
N ARG A 603 6.72 -12.03 -7.47
CA ARG A 603 7.18 -13.06 -8.41
C ARG A 603 8.30 -13.89 -7.79
N CYS A 604 8.08 -15.19 -7.68
CA CYS A 604 9.03 -16.15 -7.14
C CYS A 604 9.74 -16.86 -8.29
N VAL A 605 11.07 -16.82 -8.31
CA VAL A 605 11.89 -17.54 -9.30
C VAL A 605 12.74 -18.61 -8.64
N GLU A 606 12.91 -19.71 -9.34
CA GLU A 606 13.83 -20.79 -8.97
C GLU A 606 15.11 -20.62 -9.79
N GLU A 607 16.26 -20.69 -9.12
CA GLU A 607 17.56 -20.35 -9.70
C GLU A 607 18.47 -21.56 -9.54
N VAL A 608 18.64 -22.33 -10.62
CA VAL A 608 19.39 -23.58 -10.60
C VAL A 608 20.22 -23.71 -11.87
N ILE A 609 21.53 -23.82 -11.69
CA ILE A 609 22.47 -24.23 -12.74
C ILE A 609 22.91 -25.66 -12.46
N GLU A 610 22.95 -26.49 -13.49
CA GLU A 610 23.52 -27.84 -13.48
C GLU A 610 24.67 -27.87 -14.49
N ILE A 611 25.79 -28.49 -14.11
CA ILE A 611 26.90 -28.82 -15.00
C ILE A 611 26.96 -30.35 -15.14
N VAL A 612 27.10 -30.84 -16.37
CA VAL A 612 27.39 -32.25 -16.64
C VAL A 612 28.66 -32.31 -17.46
N LYS A 613 29.63 -33.07 -17.01
CA LYS A 613 30.92 -33.24 -17.63
C LYS A 613 31.06 -34.66 -18.14
N GLU A 614 31.11 -34.78 -19.45
CA GLU A 614 31.24 -36.09 -20.07
C GLU A 614 32.64 -36.30 -20.64
N ILE A 615 33.11 -37.54 -20.62
CA ILE A 615 34.42 -37.97 -21.10
C ILE A 615 34.27 -38.96 -22.26
N SER A 616 35.20 -38.90 -23.21
CA SER A 616 35.29 -39.80 -24.36
C SER A 616 36.74 -40.23 -24.57
N VAL A 617 36.94 -41.49 -24.93
CA VAL A 617 38.27 -42.06 -25.25
C VAL A 617 38.45 -42.38 -26.74
N ASP A 618 37.37 -42.27 -27.52
CA ASP A 618 37.35 -42.46 -28.97
C ASP A 618 36.96 -41.18 -29.75
N GLY A 619 36.69 -40.09 -29.03
CA GLY A 619 36.27 -38.80 -29.57
C GLY A 619 34.81 -38.75 -30.07
N VAL A 620 34.05 -39.84 -29.92
CA VAL A 620 32.69 -39.99 -30.47
C VAL A 620 31.69 -40.32 -29.37
N ASN A 621 31.97 -41.33 -28.55
CA ASN A 621 31.11 -41.78 -27.46
C ASN A 621 31.50 -41.05 -26.18
N PHE A 622 30.58 -40.23 -25.67
CA PHE A 622 30.74 -39.47 -24.44
C PHE A 622 29.95 -40.11 -23.31
N PHE A 623 30.56 -40.20 -22.14
CA PHE A 623 30.01 -40.82 -20.95
C PHE A 623 29.99 -39.83 -19.80
N ASP A 624 28.84 -39.71 -19.14
CA ASP A 624 28.74 -39.13 -17.80
C ASP A 624 29.36 -40.13 -16.80
N ALA A 625 30.68 -40.05 -16.72
CA ALA A 625 31.52 -40.98 -15.97
C ALA A 625 31.76 -40.47 -14.55
N ASN A 626 30.69 -40.22 -13.81
CA ASN A 626 30.76 -39.68 -12.45
C ASN A 626 31.49 -40.57 -11.43
N ASN A 627 31.74 -41.84 -11.77
CA ASN A 627 32.48 -42.79 -10.94
C ASN A 627 33.14 -43.89 -11.80
N SER A 628 33.98 -44.72 -11.17
CA SER A 628 34.72 -45.80 -11.82
C SER A 628 33.85 -46.81 -12.58
N SER A 629 32.62 -47.07 -12.13
CA SER A 629 31.79 -48.11 -12.75
C SER A 629 31.21 -47.70 -14.11
N THR A 630 31.04 -46.39 -14.33
CA THR A 630 30.54 -45.81 -15.59
C THR A 630 31.66 -45.24 -16.46
N ALA A 631 32.90 -45.24 -15.96
CA ALA A 631 34.05 -44.66 -16.62
C ALA A 631 34.64 -45.57 -17.72
N PRO A 632 35.00 -45.01 -18.88
CA PRO A 632 35.75 -45.74 -19.90
C PRO A 632 37.15 -46.09 -19.38
N ALA A 633 37.67 -47.27 -19.78
CA ALA A 633 38.98 -47.77 -19.39
C ALA A 633 39.97 -47.75 -20.56
N VAL A 634 41.19 -47.29 -20.30
CA VAL A 634 42.27 -47.17 -21.27
C VAL A 634 43.62 -47.59 -20.67
N GLU A 635 44.54 -48.03 -21.53
CA GLU A 635 45.91 -48.37 -21.12
C GLU A 635 46.69 -47.13 -20.65
N ILE A 636 47.63 -47.30 -19.71
CA ILE A 636 48.56 -46.24 -19.29
C ILE A 636 49.21 -45.61 -20.53
N GLY A 637 49.20 -44.27 -20.59
CA GLY A 637 49.69 -43.47 -21.69
C GLY A 637 48.60 -42.94 -22.62
N ALA A 638 47.35 -43.36 -22.45
CA ALA A 638 46.24 -42.82 -23.24
C ALA A 638 45.74 -41.45 -22.73
N GLY A 639 45.17 -40.67 -23.65
CA GLY A 639 44.43 -39.43 -23.39
C GLY A 639 42.91 -39.60 -23.46
N ALA A 640 42.19 -38.50 -23.32
CA ALA A 640 40.73 -38.45 -23.43
C ALA A 640 40.26 -37.06 -23.89
N THR A 641 39.04 -36.98 -24.43
CA THR A 641 38.38 -35.72 -24.78
C THR A 641 37.17 -35.53 -23.87
N TYR A 642 36.96 -34.30 -23.39
CA TYR A 642 35.84 -33.92 -22.53
C TYR A 642 34.84 -33.05 -23.30
N ARG A 643 33.60 -32.99 -22.82
CA ARG A 643 32.65 -31.92 -23.14
C ARG A 643 31.89 -31.53 -21.89
N ILE A 644 31.49 -30.26 -21.82
CA ILE A 644 30.77 -29.70 -20.67
C ILE A 644 29.39 -29.27 -21.14
N ILE A 645 28.34 -29.73 -20.46
CA ILE A 645 26.96 -29.34 -20.72
C ILE A 645 26.49 -28.53 -19.53
N LEU A 646 26.07 -27.29 -19.77
CA LEU A 646 25.44 -26.43 -18.77
C LEU A 646 23.94 -26.44 -18.99
N ARG A 647 23.15 -26.66 -17.94
CA ARG A 647 21.69 -26.64 -17.99
C ARG A 647 21.14 -25.67 -16.96
N ASN A 648 20.25 -24.79 -17.37
CA ASN A 648 19.49 -23.97 -16.44
C ASN A 648 18.18 -24.70 -16.12
N ASN A 649 18.15 -25.38 -14.97
CA ASN A 649 16.98 -26.11 -14.50
C ASN A 649 16.02 -25.21 -13.70
N GLY A 650 16.38 -23.94 -13.49
CA GLY A 650 15.53 -22.94 -12.86
C GLY A 650 14.47 -22.36 -13.80
N THR A 651 13.72 -21.38 -13.29
CA THR A 651 12.62 -20.70 -14.01
C THR A 651 12.98 -19.31 -14.54
N THR A 652 14.17 -18.81 -14.22
CA THR A 652 14.69 -17.52 -14.70
C THR A 652 15.96 -17.70 -15.53
N GLU A 653 16.26 -16.74 -16.41
CA GLU A 653 17.50 -16.70 -17.19
C GLU A 653 18.72 -16.55 -16.26
N LEU A 654 19.86 -17.14 -16.64
CA LEU A 654 21.15 -16.98 -15.96
C LEU A 654 22.16 -16.30 -16.88
N ILE A 655 22.98 -15.41 -16.34
CA ILE A 655 24.05 -14.69 -17.03
C ILE A 655 25.40 -14.91 -16.34
N ASN A 656 26.47 -14.33 -16.89
CA ASN A 656 27.82 -14.40 -16.33
C ASN A 656 28.25 -15.85 -16.03
N LEU A 657 27.95 -16.78 -16.94
CA LEU A 657 28.31 -18.18 -16.79
C LEU A 657 29.84 -18.32 -16.88
N ILE A 658 30.45 -18.78 -15.79
CA ILE A 658 31.90 -18.97 -15.67
C ILE A 658 32.19 -20.43 -15.34
N VAL A 659 32.93 -21.09 -16.24
CA VAL A 659 33.38 -22.48 -16.09
C VAL A 659 34.85 -22.52 -15.62
N ASN A 660 35.13 -23.39 -14.66
CA ASN A 660 36.47 -23.69 -14.17
C ASN A 660 36.71 -25.21 -14.17
N ASP A 661 37.92 -25.61 -14.56
CA ASP A 661 38.45 -26.97 -14.44
C ASP A 661 39.96 -26.87 -14.22
N ALA A 662 40.38 -27.10 -12.97
CA ALA A 662 41.77 -26.94 -12.60
C ALA A 662 42.71 -27.97 -13.25
N LYS A 663 42.25 -29.21 -13.51
CA LYS A 663 43.12 -30.26 -14.06
C LYS A 663 43.33 -30.09 -15.57
N LEU A 664 42.37 -29.47 -16.25
CA LEU A 664 42.51 -29.07 -17.66
C LEU A 664 43.06 -27.65 -17.83
N SER A 665 43.44 -26.96 -16.75
CA SER A 665 43.89 -25.56 -16.79
C SER A 665 42.86 -24.60 -17.42
N ILE A 666 41.58 -24.88 -17.25
CA ILE A 666 40.48 -23.97 -17.61
C ILE A 666 40.20 -23.12 -16.37
N SER A 667 40.46 -21.82 -16.47
CA SER A 667 40.22 -20.87 -15.38
C SER A 667 39.41 -19.68 -15.88
N ASN A 668 38.33 -19.37 -15.18
CA ASN A 668 37.41 -18.29 -15.45
C ASN A 668 36.96 -18.20 -16.91
N PHE A 669 36.64 -19.35 -17.52
CA PHE A 669 36.15 -19.35 -18.88
C PHE A 669 34.72 -18.79 -18.91
N ALA A 670 34.57 -17.58 -19.45
CA ALA A 670 33.27 -16.95 -19.63
C ALA A 670 32.56 -17.54 -20.84
N VAL A 671 31.39 -18.14 -20.62
CA VAL A 671 30.52 -18.62 -21.69
C VAL A 671 29.75 -17.43 -22.27
N SER A 672 29.78 -17.29 -23.60
CA SER A 672 29.12 -16.17 -24.27
C SER A 672 27.60 -16.36 -24.31
N GLY A 673 26.87 -15.32 -23.91
CA GLY A 673 25.42 -15.28 -23.94
C GLY A 673 24.77 -15.64 -22.60
N ALA A 674 23.46 -15.38 -22.52
CA ALA A 674 22.65 -15.77 -21.39
C ALA A 674 22.09 -17.18 -21.60
N LEU A 675 21.85 -17.91 -20.52
CA LEU A 675 21.26 -19.24 -20.52
C LEU A 675 19.80 -19.13 -20.06
N ALA A 676 18.88 -19.12 -21.02
CA ALA A 676 17.44 -19.08 -20.75
C ALA A 676 16.97 -20.29 -19.91
N ALA A 677 15.90 -20.11 -19.14
CA ALA A 677 15.29 -21.16 -18.33
C ALA A 677 14.98 -22.41 -19.18
N GLY A 678 15.27 -23.59 -18.64
CA GLY A 678 15.10 -24.89 -19.30
C GLY A 678 16.03 -25.15 -20.50
N SER A 679 16.93 -24.21 -20.84
CA SER A 679 17.86 -24.37 -21.96
C SER A 679 19.19 -25.00 -21.52
N SER A 680 19.95 -25.48 -22.50
CA SER A 680 21.28 -26.04 -22.28
C SER A 680 22.29 -25.53 -23.30
N ILE A 681 23.55 -25.41 -22.87
CA ILE A 681 24.70 -25.09 -23.71
C ILE A 681 25.71 -26.23 -23.59
N THR A 682 26.18 -26.76 -24.72
CA THR A 682 27.25 -27.76 -24.76
C THR A 682 28.54 -27.11 -25.25
N LEU A 683 29.57 -27.11 -24.40
CA LEU A 683 30.92 -26.67 -24.69
C LEU A 683 31.75 -27.87 -25.14
N THR A 684 32.38 -27.73 -26.29
CA THR A 684 33.21 -28.75 -26.95
C THR A 684 34.63 -28.22 -27.17
N LEU A 685 35.50 -29.03 -27.79
CA LEU A 685 36.85 -28.60 -28.18
C LEU A 685 36.86 -27.35 -29.09
N GLY A 686 35.77 -27.08 -29.81
CA GLY A 686 35.62 -25.88 -30.63
C GLY A 686 35.43 -24.60 -29.82
N ASP A 687 34.94 -24.73 -28.58
CA ASP A 687 34.70 -23.62 -27.64
C ASP A 687 35.88 -23.48 -26.65
N ILE A 688 36.36 -24.59 -26.11
CA ILE A 688 37.48 -24.66 -25.17
C ILE A 688 38.47 -25.73 -25.65
N THR A 689 39.61 -25.31 -26.17
CA THR A 689 40.64 -26.21 -26.71
C THR A 689 41.19 -27.22 -25.69
N GLN A 690 41.21 -26.85 -24.40
CA GLN A 690 41.72 -27.67 -23.30
C GLN A 690 40.84 -28.88 -23.00
N LEU A 691 39.59 -28.91 -23.49
CA LEU A 691 38.73 -30.08 -23.35
C LEU A 691 39.24 -31.28 -24.16
N ASP A 692 40.08 -31.07 -25.18
CA ASP A 692 40.76 -32.16 -25.87
C ASP A 692 42.12 -32.42 -25.24
N GLN A 693 42.26 -33.62 -24.65
CA GLN A 693 43.49 -34.11 -24.03
C GLN A 693 43.86 -35.48 -24.62
N SER A 694 43.38 -35.80 -25.83
CA SER A 694 43.57 -37.10 -26.50
C SER A 694 45.04 -37.45 -26.74
N ASP A 695 45.89 -36.46 -27.02
CA ASP A 695 47.35 -36.62 -27.22
C ASP A 695 48.18 -36.43 -25.94
N THR A 696 47.52 -36.31 -24.78
CA THR A 696 48.21 -36.11 -23.51
C THR A 696 48.15 -37.41 -22.71
N ASN A 697 49.25 -37.77 -22.05
CA ASN A 697 49.29 -38.92 -21.15
C ASN A 697 48.57 -38.58 -19.82
N LEU A 698 47.27 -38.24 -19.87
CA LEU A 698 46.42 -38.06 -18.68
C LEU A 698 46.54 -39.28 -17.76
N CYS A 699 46.62 -40.43 -18.40
CA CYS A 699 46.65 -41.74 -17.79
C CYS A 699 48.08 -42.21 -17.50
N SER A 700 48.76 -41.62 -16.53
CA SER A 700 50.21 -41.87 -16.30
C SER A 700 50.53 -43.00 -15.31
N THR A 701 49.56 -43.43 -14.49
CA THR A 701 49.67 -44.54 -13.54
C THR A 701 48.38 -45.36 -13.57
N ALA A 702 48.43 -46.65 -13.20
CA ALA A 702 47.24 -47.50 -13.09
C ALA A 702 46.37 -47.13 -11.88
N ASP A 703 45.66 -46.00 -11.97
CA ASP A 703 44.67 -45.55 -10.99
C ASP A 703 43.65 -44.61 -11.67
N ASP A 704 42.47 -44.47 -11.08
CA ASP A 704 41.41 -43.66 -11.68
C ASP A 704 41.77 -42.16 -11.71
N PHE A 705 41.69 -41.56 -12.90
CA PHE A 705 41.87 -40.13 -13.07
C PHE A 705 40.50 -39.43 -13.01
N THR A 706 40.16 -38.88 -11.84
CA THR A 706 38.95 -38.07 -11.65
C THR A 706 39.21 -36.61 -12.01
N ASN A 707 38.40 -36.03 -12.89
CA ASN A 707 38.53 -34.63 -13.29
C ASN A 707 37.23 -33.85 -13.00
N MET A 708 37.29 -32.79 -12.20
CA MET A 708 36.11 -32.03 -11.77
C MET A 708 36.01 -30.68 -12.47
N ALA A 709 34.86 -30.38 -13.08
CA ALA A 709 34.53 -29.05 -13.57
C ALA A 709 33.51 -28.39 -12.64
N SER A 710 33.50 -27.06 -12.62
CA SER A 710 32.53 -26.26 -11.88
C SER A 710 32.01 -25.13 -12.75
N VAL A 711 30.76 -24.75 -12.53
CA VAL A 711 30.15 -23.55 -13.13
C VAL A 711 29.65 -22.62 -12.03
N THR A 712 29.74 -21.32 -12.29
CA THR A 712 29.03 -20.27 -11.55
C THR A 712 28.22 -19.44 -12.55
N ALA A 713 27.07 -18.92 -12.14
CA ALA A 713 26.25 -18.02 -12.93
C ALA A 713 25.49 -17.06 -12.01
N THR A 714 25.04 -15.93 -12.54
CA THR A 714 24.25 -14.93 -11.81
C THR A 714 22.85 -14.87 -12.39
N SER A 715 21.82 -14.82 -11.54
CA SER A 715 20.45 -14.49 -11.96
C SER A 715 20.32 -12.97 -12.16
N PRO A 716 19.98 -12.47 -13.36
CA PRO A 716 19.68 -11.05 -13.56
C PRO A 716 18.44 -10.59 -12.78
N ALA A 717 17.54 -11.51 -12.44
CA ALA A 717 16.26 -11.20 -11.82
C ALA A 717 16.40 -10.81 -10.34
N THR A 718 17.31 -11.48 -9.61
CA THR A 718 17.53 -11.27 -8.17
C THR A 718 18.94 -10.75 -7.84
N GLY A 719 19.91 -10.98 -8.73
CA GLY A 719 21.33 -10.73 -8.48
C GLY A 719 22.07 -11.86 -7.78
N ASN A 720 21.40 -12.97 -7.43
CA ASN A 720 22.02 -14.11 -6.74
C ASN A 720 23.00 -14.88 -7.63
N GLU A 721 24.04 -15.45 -7.02
CA GLU A 721 24.95 -16.38 -7.66
C GLU A 721 24.53 -17.83 -7.39
N VAL A 722 24.50 -18.64 -8.45
CA VAL A 722 24.28 -20.09 -8.40
C VAL A 722 25.52 -20.81 -8.91
N SER A 723 25.80 -22.00 -8.37
CA SER A 723 26.99 -22.77 -8.72
C SER A 723 26.73 -24.26 -8.68
N ASP A 724 27.42 -25.02 -9.53
CA ASP A 724 27.39 -26.47 -9.53
C ASP A 724 28.75 -27.06 -9.93
N MET A 725 28.98 -28.34 -9.60
CA MET A 725 30.24 -29.06 -9.87
C MET A 725 29.98 -30.51 -10.26
N ASP A 726 30.65 -30.98 -11.30
CA ASP A 726 30.49 -32.36 -11.80
C ASP A 726 31.84 -33.01 -12.18
N PRO A 727 32.12 -34.23 -11.67
CA PRO A 727 33.31 -35.00 -11.98
C PRO A 727 33.17 -35.93 -13.20
N ALA A 728 34.26 -36.13 -13.94
CA ALA A 728 34.38 -37.17 -14.96
C ALA A 728 35.62 -38.03 -14.68
N VAL A 729 35.43 -39.35 -14.58
CA VAL A 729 36.46 -40.34 -14.24
C VAL A 729 36.94 -41.05 -15.51
N LEU A 730 38.26 -41.17 -15.66
CA LEU A 730 38.93 -42.04 -16.63
C LEU A 730 39.61 -43.18 -15.89
N ARG A 731 39.38 -44.43 -16.29
CA ARG A 731 40.04 -45.58 -15.65
C ARG A 731 41.35 -45.93 -16.33
N CYS A 732 42.44 -45.77 -15.60
CA CYS A 732 43.77 -46.12 -16.09
C CYS A 732 44.16 -47.51 -15.64
N ILE A 733 44.48 -48.37 -16.62
CA ILE A 733 44.86 -49.74 -16.34
C ILE A 733 46.22 -50.06 -16.95
N ASN A 734 46.99 -50.88 -16.24
CA ASN A 734 48.15 -51.57 -16.81
C ASN A 734 47.71 -52.95 -17.26
N GLU A 735 48.21 -53.45 -18.38
CA GLU A 735 47.86 -54.79 -18.89
C GLU A 735 49.13 -55.63 -18.97
N GLY A 736 49.09 -56.87 -18.48
CA GLY A 736 50.28 -57.71 -18.47
C GLY A 736 50.03 -59.13 -17.96
N ILE A 737 50.70 -60.08 -18.58
CA ILE A 737 50.75 -61.48 -18.17
C ILE A 737 52.21 -61.93 -18.15
N THR A 738 52.58 -62.75 -17.17
CA THR A 738 53.89 -63.42 -17.14
C THR A 738 53.70 -64.93 -17.18
N ILE A 739 54.67 -65.62 -17.75
CA ILE A 739 54.74 -67.09 -17.80
C ILE A 739 56.11 -67.51 -17.25
N LEU A 740 56.12 -68.56 -16.44
CA LEU A 740 57.32 -69.21 -15.91
C LEU A 740 57.28 -70.69 -16.29
N LYS A 741 58.32 -71.20 -16.93
CA LYS A 741 58.52 -72.59 -17.32
C LYS A 741 59.71 -73.16 -16.55
N ALA A 742 59.45 -74.19 -15.76
CA ALA A 742 60.48 -74.85 -14.97
C ALA A 742 60.61 -76.33 -15.36
N VAL A 743 61.79 -76.90 -15.14
CA VAL A 743 62.13 -78.30 -15.50
C VAL A 743 62.65 -79.07 -14.30
N SER A 744 62.33 -80.36 -14.23
CA SER A 744 62.74 -81.30 -13.20
C SER A 744 63.39 -82.54 -13.82
N VAL A 745 64.49 -83.02 -13.23
CA VAL A 745 65.21 -84.24 -13.65
C VAL A 745 65.22 -85.33 -12.56
N ASP A 746 64.49 -85.11 -11.47
CA ASP A 746 64.45 -85.98 -10.29
C ASP A 746 63.03 -86.53 -10.02
N GLY A 747 62.24 -86.69 -11.09
CA GLY A 747 60.87 -87.21 -11.01
C GLY A 747 59.85 -86.21 -10.47
N GLY A 748 60.10 -84.90 -10.60
CA GLY A 748 59.16 -83.85 -10.23
C GLY A 748 59.31 -83.34 -8.79
N ASN A 749 60.40 -83.69 -8.09
CA ASN A 749 60.62 -83.24 -6.71
C ASN A 749 61.18 -81.82 -6.67
N THR A 750 62.11 -81.50 -7.56
CA THR A 750 62.68 -80.16 -7.69
C THR A 750 62.50 -79.65 -9.11
N PHE A 751 62.03 -78.41 -9.22
CA PHE A 751 61.85 -77.70 -10.48
C PHE A 751 62.81 -76.52 -10.54
N PHE A 752 63.54 -76.44 -11.63
CA PHE A 752 64.52 -75.40 -11.92
C PHE A 752 63.96 -74.46 -12.98
N ASP A 753 63.97 -73.16 -12.68
CA ASP A 753 63.90 -72.12 -13.69
C ASP A 753 65.23 -72.13 -14.47
N ALA A 754 65.29 -73.03 -15.44
CA ALA A 754 66.47 -73.36 -16.20
C ALA A 754 66.54 -72.52 -17.48
N ASN A 755 66.40 -71.22 -17.36
CA ASN A 755 66.44 -70.30 -18.50
C ASN A 755 67.81 -70.21 -19.19
N THR A 756 68.86 -70.81 -18.62
CA THR A 756 70.24 -70.80 -19.16
C THR A 756 70.95 -72.15 -18.93
N SER A 757 72.05 -72.41 -19.65
CA SER A 757 72.84 -73.66 -19.52
C SER A 757 73.47 -73.85 -18.14
N ASP A 758 73.77 -72.76 -17.42
CA ASP A 758 74.41 -72.79 -16.10
C ASP A 758 73.40 -73.11 -14.99
N THR A 759 72.13 -72.75 -15.21
CA THR A 759 71.01 -73.09 -14.32
C THR A 759 70.33 -74.41 -14.69
N ALA A 760 70.74 -75.02 -15.82
CA ALA A 760 70.18 -76.25 -16.33
C ALA A 760 70.66 -77.49 -15.53
N PRO A 761 69.75 -78.32 -15.02
CA PRO A 761 70.13 -79.55 -14.33
C PRO A 761 70.76 -80.58 -15.28
N SER A 762 71.61 -81.47 -14.74
CA SER A 762 72.26 -82.56 -15.50
C SER A 762 71.45 -83.86 -15.45
N LEU A 763 71.36 -84.56 -16.58
CA LEU A 763 70.56 -85.78 -16.78
C LEU A 763 71.38 -86.81 -17.57
N ALA A 764 71.45 -88.07 -17.13
CA ALA A 764 72.16 -89.10 -17.89
C ALA A 764 71.48 -89.36 -19.26
N ILE A 765 72.23 -89.88 -20.24
CA ILE A 765 71.64 -90.30 -21.52
C ILE A 765 70.53 -91.34 -21.26
N GLY A 766 69.33 -91.09 -21.82
CA GLY A 766 68.13 -91.89 -21.58
C GLY A 766 67.32 -91.53 -20.33
N GLY A 767 67.75 -90.52 -19.56
CA GLY A 767 67.04 -90.05 -18.38
C GLY A 767 65.77 -89.25 -18.70
N GLU A 768 64.86 -89.18 -17.73
CA GLU A 768 63.56 -88.56 -17.86
C GLU A 768 63.49 -87.13 -17.26
N ALA A 769 62.77 -86.22 -17.91
CA ALA A 769 62.52 -84.86 -17.46
C ALA A 769 61.02 -84.50 -17.45
N ILE A 770 60.61 -83.63 -16.52
CA ILE A 770 59.24 -83.12 -16.34
C ILE A 770 59.25 -81.60 -16.39
N TYR A 771 58.27 -80.98 -17.05
CA TYR A 771 58.14 -79.53 -17.14
C TYR A 771 56.89 -79.03 -16.40
N ARG A 772 56.94 -77.79 -15.89
CA ARG A 772 55.81 -77.10 -15.24
C ARG A 772 55.70 -75.68 -15.77
N VAL A 773 54.47 -75.24 -16.05
CA VAL A 773 54.17 -73.86 -16.45
C VAL A 773 53.33 -73.17 -15.37
N THR A 774 53.69 -71.93 -15.03
CA THR A 774 52.92 -71.06 -14.14
C THR A 774 52.65 -69.72 -14.82
N LEU A 775 51.40 -69.28 -14.81
CA LEU A 775 50.94 -68.01 -15.37
C LEU A 775 50.60 -67.03 -14.25
N GLU A 776 50.83 -65.74 -14.44
CA GLU A 776 50.43 -64.70 -13.50
C GLU A 776 49.91 -63.47 -14.24
N ASN A 777 48.72 -63.00 -13.88
CA ASN A 777 48.18 -61.73 -14.39
C ASN A 777 48.74 -60.58 -13.53
N ILE A 778 49.70 -59.85 -14.09
CA ILE A 778 50.35 -58.69 -13.46
C ILE A 778 49.68 -57.36 -13.84
N GLY A 779 48.63 -57.41 -14.65
CA GLY A 779 47.83 -56.26 -15.03
C GLY A 779 46.78 -55.88 -13.99
N SER A 780 46.00 -54.85 -14.31
CA SER A 780 44.93 -54.26 -13.50
C SER A 780 43.53 -54.62 -14.01
N SER A 781 43.44 -55.52 -14.98
CA SER A 781 42.19 -56.05 -15.53
C SER A 781 42.21 -57.58 -15.55
N LYS A 782 41.03 -58.19 -15.46
CA LYS A 782 40.88 -59.63 -15.68
C LYS A 782 41.22 -59.97 -17.13
N LEU A 783 42.00 -61.02 -17.35
CA LEU A 783 42.35 -61.51 -18.68
C LEU A 783 41.46 -62.69 -19.05
N ALA A 784 41.00 -62.76 -20.29
CA ALA A 784 40.16 -63.82 -20.84
C ALA A 784 40.78 -64.41 -22.11
N ASN A 785 40.21 -65.50 -22.64
CA ASN A 785 40.69 -66.17 -23.85
C ASN A 785 42.20 -66.54 -23.79
N LEU A 786 42.63 -67.08 -22.66
CA LEU A 786 44.02 -67.51 -22.48
C LEU A 786 44.33 -68.71 -23.40
N GLU A 787 45.38 -68.62 -24.22
CA GLU A 787 45.84 -69.67 -25.14
C GLU A 787 47.33 -70.02 -24.92
N LEU A 788 47.61 -71.17 -24.28
CA LEU A 788 48.95 -71.69 -24.00
C LEU A 788 49.50 -72.54 -25.17
N ASN A 789 50.78 -72.39 -25.50
CA ASN A 789 51.48 -73.14 -26.55
C ASN A 789 52.87 -73.59 -26.09
N ASP A 790 53.22 -74.84 -26.36
CA ASP A 790 54.51 -75.49 -26.08
C ASP A 790 54.72 -76.67 -27.04
N GLU A 791 55.61 -76.50 -28.02
CA GLU A 791 55.72 -77.42 -29.16
C GLU A 791 56.28 -78.80 -28.79
N GLU A 792 57.31 -78.85 -27.94
CA GLU A 792 57.95 -80.12 -27.51
C GLU A 792 57.01 -80.96 -26.63
N LEU A 793 56.10 -80.27 -25.94
CA LEU A 793 55.09 -80.88 -25.11
C LEU A 793 53.80 -81.19 -25.88
N GLU A 794 53.76 -80.89 -27.18
CA GLU A 794 52.60 -81.03 -28.07
C GLU A 794 51.37 -80.23 -27.59
N VAL A 795 51.58 -79.19 -26.80
CA VAL A 795 50.52 -78.27 -26.35
C VAL A 795 50.35 -77.17 -27.39
N ILE A 796 49.25 -77.20 -28.13
CA ILE A 796 48.94 -76.21 -29.17
C ILE A 796 47.60 -75.55 -28.85
N LYS A 797 47.61 -74.23 -28.62
CA LYS A 797 46.44 -73.38 -28.33
C LYS A 797 45.51 -73.92 -27.26
N LEU A 798 46.10 -74.34 -26.16
CA LEU A 798 45.33 -74.84 -25.04
C LEU A 798 44.60 -73.70 -24.36
N LYS A 799 43.27 -73.76 -24.42
CA LYS A 799 42.40 -72.73 -23.84
C LYS A 799 42.31 -72.90 -22.33
N LEU A 800 42.61 -71.83 -21.62
CA LEU A 800 42.52 -71.77 -20.16
C LEU A 800 41.37 -70.84 -19.75
N ASP A 801 40.85 -71.02 -18.55
CA ASP A 801 39.86 -70.09 -17.99
C ASP A 801 40.48 -68.72 -17.74
N ASP A 802 39.62 -67.71 -17.68
CA ASP A 802 39.99 -66.34 -17.38
C ASP A 802 40.85 -66.22 -16.11
N LEU A 803 41.83 -65.33 -16.16
CA LEU A 803 42.80 -65.10 -15.10
C LEU A 803 42.53 -63.77 -14.40
N ASP A 804 42.04 -63.85 -13.17
CA ASP A 804 41.81 -62.69 -12.30
C ASP A 804 43.13 -61.98 -11.94
N ILE A 805 43.01 -60.70 -11.58
CA ILE A 805 44.14 -59.80 -11.26
C ILE A 805 44.97 -60.38 -10.10
N GLY A 806 46.29 -60.41 -10.26
CA GLY A 806 47.23 -60.87 -9.23
C GLY A 806 47.18 -62.37 -8.95
N ILE A 807 46.36 -63.13 -9.67
CA ILE A 807 46.28 -64.58 -9.52
C ILE A 807 47.43 -65.24 -10.27
N LYS A 808 48.17 -66.10 -9.56
CA LYS A 808 49.10 -67.06 -10.13
C LYS A 808 48.34 -68.38 -10.37
N ARG A 809 48.31 -68.85 -11.61
CA ARG A 809 47.78 -70.14 -12.00
C ARG A 809 48.94 -71.05 -12.35
N THR A 810 49.27 -71.97 -11.44
CA THR A 810 50.11 -73.11 -11.78
C THR A 810 49.21 -74.20 -12.32
N GLU A 811 49.47 -74.64 -13.54
CA GLU A 811 48.81 -75.81 -14.09
C GLU A 811 49.56 -77.07 -13.70
N ASP A 812 49.36 -77.49 -12.45
CA ASP A 812 49.55 -78.89 -12.07
C ASP A 812 48.31 -79.64 -12.56
N GLY A 813 48.30 -80.11 -13.81
CA GLY A 813 47.18 -80.90 -14.34
C GLY A 813 46.87 -80.77 -15.83
N ILE A 814 47.59 -79.93 -16.58
CA ILE A 814 47.66 -80.09 -18.03
C ILE A 814 48.67 -81.20 -18.29
N GLU A 815 48.31 -82.22 -19.07
CA GLU A 815 49.11 -83.42 -19.34
C GLU A 815 50.53 -83.11 -19.84
N ILE A 816 51.43 -82.75 -18.93
CA ILE A 816 52.84 -82.64 -19.20
C ILE A 816 53.72 -82.94 -17.98
N SER A 817 53.22 -83.79 -17.11
CA SER A 817 54.08 -84.54 -16.18
C SER A 817 54.55 -85.87 -16.77
N ALA A 818 54.33 -86.10 -18.07
CA ALA A 818 54.85 -87.28 -18.73
C ALA A 818 56.37 -87.16 -18.82
N PRO A 819 57.12 -88.11 -18.26
CA PRO A 819 58.56 -88.09 -18.40
C PRO A 819 58.93 -88.10 -19.88
N ARG A 820 59.65 -87.07 -20.31
CA ARG A 820 60.27 -87.01 -21.64
C ARG A 820 61.72 -87.44 -21.52
N THR A 821 62.27 -88.05 -22.55
CA THR A 821 63.71 -88.41 -22.60
C THR A 821 64.47 -87.46 -23.53
N PRO A 822 64.62 -86.17 -23.15
CA PRO A 822 65.24 -85.17 -24.02
C PRO A 822 66.72 -85.48 -24.31
N CYS A 823 67.39 -86.25 -23.44
CA CYS A 823 68.80 -86.62 -23.57
C CYS A 823 68.99 -87.91 -24.38
N SER A 824 69.08 -87.80 -25.71
CA SER A 824 69.47 -88.91 -26.60
C SER A 824 70.98 -88.98 -26.87
N MET A 825 71.72 -87.89 -26.62
CA MET A 825 73.17 -87.76 -26.75
C MET A 825 73.69 -86.70 -25.77
N ALA A 826 75.00 -86.65 -25.52
CA ALA A 826 75.60 -85.62 -24.65
C ALA A 826 75.46 -84.21 -25.27
N GLY A 827 75.00 -83.22 -24.50
CA GLY A 827 74.74 -81.84 -24.96
C GLY A 827 73.73 -81.06 -24.09
N THR A 828 73.37 -79.84 -24.49
CA THR A 828 72.33 -79.00 -23.85
C THR A 828 71.06 -78.98 -24.70
N HIS A 829 69.89 -79.15 -24.07
CA HIS A 829 68.57 -79.17 -24.69
C HIS A 829 67.70 -77.99 -24.21
N THR A 830 66.78 -77.45 -25.03
CA THR A 830 65.95 -76.25 -24.71
C THR A 830 64.50 -76.42 -25.15
N ASN A 831 63.56 -76.03 -24.29
CA ASN A 831 62.11 -76.08 -24.55
C ASN A 831 61.41 -74.74 -24.21
N ILE A 832 60.45 -74.23 -25.01
CA ILE A 832 59.81 -72.90 -24.81
C ILE A 832 58.28 -73.00 -24.68
N ALA A 833 57.68 -72.33 -23.70
CA ALA A 833 56.23 -72.14 -23.58
C ALA A 833 55.83 -70.69 -23.86
N SER A 834 54.64 -70.45 -24.41
CA SER A 834 54.09 -69.12 -24.69
C SER A 834 52.58 -69.02 -24.43
N ILE A 835 52.10 -67.83 -24.03
CA ILE A 835 50.72 -67.55 -23.67
C ILE A 835 50.22 -66.28 -24.38
N ASN A 836 48.98 -66.30 -24.86
CA ASN A 836 48.24 -65.10 -25.29
C ASN A 836 46.94 -64.99 -24.48
N ALA A 837 46.45 -63.77 -24.21
CA ALA A 837 45.20 -63.50 -23.53
C ALA A 837 44.58 -62.17 -24.01
N ILE A 838 43.33 -61.90 -23.67
CA ILE A 838 42.60 -60.65 -23.98
C ILE A 838 42.21 -59.94 -22.68
N SER A 839 42.50 -58.64 -22.55
CA SER A 839 42.03 -57.82 -21.43
C SER A 839 40.53 -57.59 -21.52
N LEU A 840 39.76 -57.92 -20.47
CA LEU A 840 38.32 -57.65 -20.44
C LEU A 840 37.97 -56.17 -20.26
N ALA A 841 38.94 -55.32 -19.90
CA ALA A 841 38.70 -53.90 -19.69
C ALA A 841 38.85 -53.05 -20.97
N THR A 842 39.77 -53.42 -21.87
CA THR A 842 40.02 -52.69 -23.14
C THR A 842 39.75 -53.52 -24.40
N GLY A 843 39.77 -54.85 -24.30
CA GLY A 843 39.73 -55.77 -25.44
C GLY A 843 41.09 -56.02 -26.11
N ASN A 844 42.19 -55.46 -25.60
CA ASN A 844 43.54 -55.65 -26.15
C ASN A 844 44.11 -57.06 -25.92
N THR A 845 45.04 -57.51 -26.77
CA THR A 845 45.77 -58.77 -26.63
C THR A 845 47.05 -58.59 -25.80
N VAL A 846 47.27 -59.48 -24.82
CA VAL A 846 48.45 -59.52 -23.93
C VAL A 846 49.16 -60.86 -24.10
N SER A 847 50.50 -60.90 -24.18
CA SER A 847 51.27 -62.13 -24.45
C SER A 847 52.60 -62.24 -23.68
N ALA A 848 53.07 -63.47 -23.46
CA ALA A 848 54.38 -63.76 -22.82
C ALA A 848 54.95 -65.14 -23.24
N SER A 849 56.26 -65.37 -23.04
CA SER A 849 56.93 -66.66 -23.30
C SER A 849 58.12 -66.92 -22.38
N ASP A 850 58.43 -68.19 -22.05
CA ASP A 850 59.55 -68.56 -21.17
C ASP A 850 60.20 -69.93 -21.55
N PRO A 851 61.56 -70.03 -21.62
CA PRO A 851 62.30 -71.27 -21.92
C PRO A 851 62.62 -72.17 -20.70
N ALA A 852 63.12 -73.40 -20.91
CA ALA A 852 63.71 -74.27 -19.89
C ALA A 852 64.73 -75.27 -20.49
N LEU A 853 65.93 -75.41 -19.89
CA LEU A 853 67.09 -76.14 -20.42
C LEU A 853 67.57 -77.35 -19.59
N ILE A 854 68.26 -78.34 -20.19
CA ILE A 854 68.83 -79.58 -19.56
C ILE A 854 70.24 -79.95 -20.13
N ASN A 855 71.17 -80.54 -19.36
CA ASN A 855 72.54 -80.99 -19.76
C ASN A 855 72.79 -82.55 -19.69
N CYS A 856 73.41 -83.25 -20.67
CA CYS A 856 73.47 -84.75 -20.75
C CYS A 856 74.89 -85.50 -20.64
N ILE A 857 75.10 -86.70 -19.95
CA ILE A 857 76.44 -87.37 -19.53
C ILE A 857 76.59 -89.00 -19.57
N GLY A 858 77.81 -89.70 -19.53
CA GLY A 858 78.14 -91.23 -19.59
C GLY A 858 79.28 -91.95 -18.67
N ASP A 859 79.68 -93.29 -18.81
CA ASP A 859 80.44 -94.31 -17.90
C ASP A 859 82.05 -94.43 -17.85
N ALA A 860 82.71 -95.26 -16.97
CA ALA A 860 84.20 -95.32 -16.62
C ALA A 860 85.09 -96.58 -17.00
N ALA A 861 86.38 -96.42 -17.41
CA ALA A 861 87.29 -97.45 -17.98
C ALA A 861 88.53 -97.89 -17.13
N GLY A 862 89.09 -99.11 -17.30
CA GLY A 862 90.23 -99.68 -16.55
C GLY A 862 91.64 -99.41 -17.13
N VAL A 863 92.72 -99.49 -16.33
CA VAL A 863 94.10 -99.17 -16.78
C VAL A 863 95.01 -100.40 -16.94
N LEU A 864 95.57 -100.61 -18.13
CA LEU A 864 96.53 -101.68 -18.47
C LEU A 864 97.91 -101.14 -18.88
N ILE A 865 98.93 -101.97 -18.71
CA ILE A 865 100.28 -101.78 -19.26
C ILE A 865 100.56 -102.95 -20.19
N ILE A 866 100.99 -102.65 -21.40
CA ILE A 866 101.32 -103.63 -22.44
C ILE A 866 102.78 -103.43 -22.84
N ASP A 867 103.49 -104.53 -22.97
CA ASP A 867 104.89 -104.64 -23.33
C ASP A 867 105.05 -105.07 -24.79
N GLU A 868 106.28 -104.99 -25.31
CA GLU A 868 106.61 -105.23 -26.72
C GLU A 868 106.22 -106.65 -27.18
N ASP A 869 106.22 -107.62 -26.28
CA ASP A 869 105.78 -109.01 -26.51
C ASP A 869 104.29 -109.21 -26.91
N SER A 870 103.50 -108.13 -26.98
CA SER A 870 102.11 -108.15 -27.48
C SER A 870 101.91 -107.35 -28.75
N ILE A 871 102.53 -106.17 -28.80
CA ILE A 871 102.35 -105.17 -29.85
C ILE A 871 103.75 -104.67 -30.23
N ASP A 872 104.33 -105.30 -31.25
CA ASP A 872 105.57 -104.89 -31.91
C ASP A 872 105.51 -105.29 -33.39
N ASN A 873 106.34 -104.67 -34.22
CA ASN A 873 106.42 -104.81 -35.66
C ASN A 873 106.98 -106.16 -36.15
N ASP A 874 107.58 -106.96 -35.27
CA ASP A 874 108.00 -108.34 -35.55
C ASP A 874 107.02 -109.40 -34.99
N LEU A 875 105.92 -108.95 -34.40
CA LEU A 875 104.83 -109.77 -33.89
C LEU A 875 103.59 -109.73 -34.78
N VAL A 876 102.79 -110.78 -34.64
CA VAL A 876 101.53 -110.95 -35.37
C VAL A 876 100.31 -110.76 -34.47
N TYR A 877 99.28 -110.11 -35.01
CA TYR A 877 97.91 -110.14 -34.48
C TYR A 877 96.99 -110.96 -35.40
N TRP A 878 95.80 -111.31 -34.93
CA TRP A 878 94.79 -111.98 -35.74
C TRP A 878 93.48 -111.21 -35.76
N LEU A 879 92.71 -111.34 -36.84
CA LEU A 879 91.32 -110.86 -36.83
C LEU A 879 90.50 -111.64 -35.80
N GLY A 880 89.50 -111.00 -35.18
CA GLY A 880 88.68 -111.63 -34.14
C GLY A 880 87.96 -112.91 -34.58
N SER A 881 87.77 -113.10 -35.89
CA SER A 881 87.15 -114.28 -36.49
C SER A 881 88.06 -115.53 -36.56
N VAL A 882 89.36 -115.41 -36.28
CA VAL A 882 90.30 -116.55 -36.35
C VAL A 882 90.10 -117.47 -35.13
N ALA A 883 89.63 -118.69 -35.35
CA ALA A 883 89.34 -119.62 -34.26
C ALA A 883 90.60 -120.28 -33.63
N LYS A 884 91.67 -120.48 -34.43
CA LYS A 884 92.93 -121.09 -34.00
C LYS A 884 94.13 -120.25 -34.48
N PRO A 885 94.64 -119.35 -33.63
CA PRO A 885 95.85 -118.59 -33.94
C PRO A 885 97.07 -119.50 -34.14
N GLU A 886 97.84 -119.28 -35.20
CA GLU A 886 99.12 -119.93 -35.51
C GLU A 886 100.09 -118.88 -36.09
N GLN A 887 101.42 -119.11 -36.03
CA GLN A 887 102.41 -118.12 -36.49
C GLN A 887 102.20 -117.69 -37.95
N ASN A 888 101.69 -118.57 -38.82
CA ASN A 888 101.59 -118.34 -40.26
C ASN A 888 100.23 -117.78 -40.72
N ASN A 889 99.27 -117.58 -39.81
CA ASN A 889 97.92 -117.09 -40.15
C ASN A 889 97.56 -115.76 -39.48
N GLY A 890 98.54 -115.09 -38.89
CA GLY A 890 98.43 -113.72 -38.37
C GLY A 890 98.86 -112.67 -39.39
N SER A 891 98.67 -111.41 -39.03
CA SER A 891 99.15 -110.23 -39.76
C SER A 891 100.16 -109.48 -38.90
N ASP A 892 101.26 -109.04 -39.50
CA ASP A 892 102.28 -108.25 -38.81
C ASP A 892 101.76 -106.83 -38.54
N PHE A 893 102.17 -106.22 -37.43
CA PHE A 893 101.97 -104.78 -37.24
C PHE A 893 102.95 -103.99 -38.11
N SER A 894 102.47 -102.98 -38.83
CA SER A 894 103.40 -102.05 -39.49
C SER A 894 103.95 -101.03 -38.49
N THR A 895 105.18 -100.57 -38.72
CA THR A 895 105.85 -99.55 -37.87
C THR A 895 105.07 -98.24 -37.73
N ALA A 896 104.16 -97.95 -38.67
CA ALA A 896 103.29 -96.77 -38.63
C ALA A 896 102.02 -97.00 -37.79
N GLU A 897 101.48 -98.21 -37.78
CA GLU A 897 100.22 -98.56 -37.07
C GLU A 897 100.39 -98.52 -35.56
N ILE A 898 101.59 -98.81 -35.07
CA ILE A 898 101.91 -98.90 -33.65
C ILE A 898 102.92 -97.85 -33.19
N ASN A 899 103.24 -96.85 -34.02
CA ASN A 899 104.18 -95.76 -33.69
C ASN A 899 105.64 -96.16 -33.44
N GLU A 900 106.08 -97.33 -33.90
CA GLU A 900 107.47 -97.84 -33.81
C GLU A 900 108.54 -96.91 -34.40
N HIS A 901 108.16 -96.03 -35.33
CA HIS A 901 109.07 -95.06 -35.93
C HIS A 901 109.26 -93.78 -35.10
N ILE A 902 108.49 -93.63 -34.02
CA ILE A 902 108.48 -92.46 -33.12
C ILE A 902 108.33 -92.82 -31.62
N PRO A 903 108.92 -93.91 -31.09
CA PRO A 903 108.84 -94.18 -29.66
C PRO A 903 109.53 -93.06 -28.88
N ALA A 904 108.95 -92.68 -27.73
CA ALA A 904 109.54 -91.66 -26.87
C ALA A 904 109.11 -91.81 -25.41
N ILE A 905 109.99 -91.36 -24.51
CA ILE A 905 109.68 -91.19 -23.08
C ILE A 905 108.43 -90.31 -22.91
N GLY A 906 107.37 -90.87 -22.33
CA GLY A 906 106.13 -90.14 -22.00
C GLY A 906 105.15 -89.95 -23.15
N GLN A 907 105.38 -90.56 -24.33
CA GLN A 907 104.44 -90.52 -25.45
C GLN A 907 103.06 -91.08 -25.06
N ARG A 908 101.98 -90.37 -25.42
CA ARG A 908 100.58 -90.77 -25.20
C ARG A 908 99.71 -90.54 -26.42
N LEU A 909 100.33 -90.44 -27.60
CA LEU A 909 99.57 -90.43 -28.83
C LEU A 909 98.82 -91.75 -28.94
N PRO A 910 97.51 -91.73 -29.28
CA PRO A 910 96.78 -92.93 -29.63
C PRO A 910 97.52 -93.72 -30.71
N LEU A 911 97.63 -95.04 -30.53
CA LEU A 911 98.16 -95.92 -31.58
C LEU A 911 97.23 -95.84 -32.80
N PRO A 912 97.73 -95.48 -34.00
CA PRO A 912 96.91 -95.32 -35.20
C PRO A 912 96.07 -96.54 -35.56
N PHE A 913 96.56 -97.74 -35.24
CA PHE A 913 95.82 -99.00 -35.37
C PHE A 913 94.47 -98.95 -34.65
N PHE A 914 94.42 -98.50 -33.40
CA PHE A 914 93.19 -98.50 -32.60
C PHE A 914 92.22 -97.39 -33.01
N VAL A 915 92.75 -96.21 -33.38
CA VAL A 915 91.93 -95.10 -33.90
C VAL A 915 91.27 -95.46 -35.23
N SER A 916 92.00 -96.12 -36.14
CA SER A 916 91.49 -96.46 -37.46
C SER A 916 90.53 -97.65 -37.46
N ASN A 917 90.49 -98.41 -36.36
CA ASN A 917 89.73 -99.65 -36.27
C ASN A 917 88.68 -99.65 -35.15
N VAL A 918 88.27 -98.48 -34.62
CA VAL A 918 87.22 -98.39 -33.58
C VAL A 918 85.97 -99.19 -33.97
N GLY A 919 85.54 -100.09 -33.09
CA GLY A 919 84.43 -101.04 -33.28
C GLY A 919 84.80 -102.37 -33.93
N SER A 920 86.05 -102.56 -34.39
CA SER A 920 86.53 -103.81 -35.00
C SER A 920 87.20 -104.74 -33.98
N GLN A 921 87.15 -106.05 -34.22
CA GLN A 921 87.64 -107.08 -33.30
C GLN A 921 88.97 -107.73 -33.73
N PHE A 922 89.90 -107.89 -32.79
CA PHE A 922 91.24 -108.46 -33.00
C PHE A 922 91.66 -109.37 -31.85
N GLN A 923 92.57 -110.31 -32.12
CA GLN A 923 93.22 -111.15 -31.11
C GLN A 923 94.70 -110.80 -31.01
N LEU A 924 95.17 -110.57 -29.79
CA LEU A 924 96.56 -110.20 -29.48
C LEU A 924 97.27 -111.33 -28.73
N LYS A 925 98.57 -111.52 -28.99
CA LYS A 925 99.45 -112.37 -28.16
C LYS A 925 99.71 -111.68 -26.82
N THR A 926 99.98 -112.45 -25.77
CA THR A 926 100.24 -111.92 -24.42
C THR A 926 101.57 -112.39 -23.82
N GLY A 927 102.53 -112.78 -24.66
CA GLY A 927 103.86 -113.22 -24.25
C GLY A 927 103.95 -114.69 -23.84
N GLN A 928 104.92 -115.01 -22.99
CA GLN A 928 105.21 -116.35 -22.46
C GLN A 928 105.38 -116.30 -20.93
N VAL A 929 105.28 -117.46 -20.27
CA VAL A 929 105.60 -117.55 -18.84
C VAL A 929 107.06 -117.19 -18.62
N GLY A 930 107.28 -116.10 -17.87
CA GLY A 930 108.59 -115.51 -17.61
C GLY A 930 108.96 -114.35 -18.52
N ASP A 931 108.11 -114.03 -19.50
CA ASP A 931 108.22 -112.94 -20.48
C ASP A 931 106.79 -112.47 -20.83
N GLU A 932 106.10 -111.92 -19.83
CA GLU A 932 104.67 -111.63 -19.91
C GLU A 932 104.43 -110.30 -20.61
N ALA A 933 103.51 -110.24 -21.58
CA ALA A 933 103.34 -109.00 -22.33
C ALA A 933 102.35 -108.01 -21.70
N TRP A 934 101.49 -108.46 -20.77
CA TRP A 934 100.38 -107.66 -20.23
C TRP A 934 100.50 -107.57 -18.72
N TYR A 935 100.31 -106.37 -18.18
CA TYR A 935 100.47 -106.08 -16.77
C TYR A 935 99.29 -105.27 -16.23
N ALA A 936 98.83 -105.66 -15.04
CA ALA A 936 97.86 -104.88 -14.26
C ALA A 936 98.58 -103.96 -13.28
N LEU A 937 98.11 -102.71 -13.22
CA LEU A 937 98.47 -101.78 -12.14
C LEU A 937 97.40 -101.85 -11.05
N GLN A 938 97.73 -102.46 -9.91
CA GLN A 938 96.74 -102.73 -8.87
C GLN A 938 96.53 -101.61 -7.87
N GLN A 939 97.51 -100.72 -7.75
CA GLN A 939 97.44 -99.56 -6.88
C GLN A 939 98.14 -98.37 -7.50
N VAL A 940 97.76 -97.16 -7.08
CA VAL A 940 98.53 -95.96 -7.42
C VAL A 940 99.76 -95.92 -6.52
N PRO A 941 100.99 -95.94 -7.06
CA PRO A 941 102.20 -95.84 -6.28
C PRO A 941 102.18 -94.60 -5.37
N SER A 942 102.57 -94.78 -4.11
CA SER A 942 102.55 -93.70 -3.11
C SER A 942 103.41 -92.49 -3.52
N ASN A 943 104.45 -92.71 -4.32
CA ASN A 943 105.32 -91.65 -4.87
C ASN A 943 104.67 -90.84 -6.03
N TRP A 944 103.47 -91.20 -6.52
CA TRP A 944 102.77 -90.50 -7.62
C TRP A 944 101.79 -89.40 -7.15
N GLY A 945 101.26 -89.48 -5.93
CA GLY A 945 100.31 -88.50 -5.37
C GLY A 945 98.84 -88.70 -5.79
N GLY A 946 97.91 -87.87 -5.28
CA GLY A 946 96.46 -88.09 -5.38
C GLY A 946 95.85 -88.15 -6.78
N ASN A 947 96.42 -87.43 -7.77
CA ASN A 947 96.07 -87.54 -9.19
C ASN A 947 97.10 -88.38 -9.98
N GLY A 948 97.89 -89.20 -9.28
CA GLY A 948 99.02 -89.94 -9.83
C GLY A 948 98.66 -90.85 -11.01
N LEU A 949 97.50 -91.51 -10.95
CA LEU A 949 97.02 -92.38 -12.03
C LEU A 949 96.73 -91.60 -13.31
N ARG A 950 96.06 -90.44 -13.21
CA ARG A 950 95.81 -89.57 -14.36
C ARG A 950 97.12 -89.01 -14.91
N ALA A 951 98.05 -88.63 -14.03
CA ALA A 951 99.36 -88.15 -14.45
C ALA A 951 100.15 -89.22 -15.21
N PHE A 952 100.02 -90.49 -14.82
CA PHE A 952 100.61 -91.64 -15.51
C PHE A 952 99.99 -91.87 -16.90
N ILE A 953 98.66 -91.88 -17.00
CA ILE A 953 97.97 -92.01 -18.30
C ILE A 953 98.28 -90.81 -19.21
N ASN A 954 98.44 -89.60 -18.67
CA ASN A 954 98.79 -88.43 -19.47
C ASN A 954 100.30 -88.32 -19.79
N GLY A 955 101.14 -89.26 -19.33
CA GLY A 955 102.59 -89.25 -19.62
C GLY A 955 103.37 -88.13 -18.93
N THR A 956 102.79 -87.54 -17.87
CA THR A 956 103.37 -86.37 -17.18
C THR A 956 104.23 -86.72 -15.95
N LEU A 957 104.32 -88.01 -15.60
CA LEU A 957 105.20 -88.46 -14.53
C LEU A 957 106.66 -88.51 -14.99
N ARG A 958 107.57 -88.06 -14.11
CA ARG A 958 109.02 -88.14 -14.36
C ARG A 958 109.48 -89.60 -14.34
N GLN A 959 110.39 -89.96 -15.24
CA GLN A 959 110.98 -91.31 -15.33
C GLN A 959 111.54 -91.82 -13.99
N SER A 960 112.10 -90.95 -13.14
CA SER A 960 112.59 -91.34 -11.80
C SER A 960 111.49 -91.83 -10.83
N LYS A 961 110.21 -91.62 -11.16
CA LYS A 961 109.05 -92.12 -10.41
C LYS A 961 108.48 -93.43 -10.96
N LEU A 962 109.06 -93.96 -12.03
CA LEU A 962 108.59 -95.15 -12.75
C LEU A 962 109.51 -96.37 -12.54
N ASP A 963 110.57 -96.26 -11.72
CA ASP A 963 111.40 -97.39 -11.29
C ASP A 963 110.88 -97.98 -9.97
N LYS A 964 110.98 -99.31 -9.81
CA LYS A 964 110.54 -100.08 -8.64
C LYS A 964 109.10 -99.83 -8.23
N ILE A 965 108.18 -100.00 -9.17
CA ILE A 965 106.76 -99.80 -8.97
C ILE A 965 106.14 -101.06 -8.38
N ASP A 966 105.68 -100.94 -7.12
CA ASP A 966 105.03 -102.03 -6.41
C ASP A 966 103.77 -102.50 -7.16
N ASP A 967 103.57 -103.83 -7.19
CA ASP A 967 102.38 -104.49 -7.73
C ASP A 967 102.06 -104.22 -9.21
N VAL A 968 103.07 -103.89 -10.03
CA VAL A 968 103.01 -104.13 -11.48
C VAL A 968 102.96 -105.64 -11.68
N THR A 969 101.77 -106.15 -11.96
CA THR A 969 101.48 -107.58 -11.85
C THR A 969 101.39 -108.20 -13.24
N PRO A 970 102.29 -109.15 -13.57
CA PRO A 970 102.23 -109.86 -14.86
C PRO A 970 100.96 -110.68 -14.98
N LEU A 971 100.28 -110.57 -16.12
CA LEU A 971 99.03 -111.25 -16.40
C LEU A 971 99.28 -112.54 -17.19
N ARG A 972 99.17 -113.65 -16.48
CA ARG A 972 99.09 -115.00 -17.06
C ARG A 972 97.63 -115.41 -17.27
N ALA A 973 97.36 -116.64 -17.70
CA ALA A 973 96.03 -117.09 -18.12
C ALA A 973 94.89 -116.72 -17.14
N THR A 974 95.07 -116.92 -15.84
CA THR A 974 94.07 -116.56 -14.82
C THR A 974 93.82 -115.05 -14.74
N GLY A 975 94.87 -114.23 -14.82
CA GLY A 975 94.77 -112.77 -14.75
C GLY A 975 94.15 -112.16 -16.01
N LEU A 976 94.53 -112.66 -17.18
CA LEU A 976 93.97 -112.24 -18.46
C LEU A 976 92.46 -112.50 -18.52
N LYS A 977 92.01 -113.67 -18.06
CA LYS A 977 90.58 -114.02 -18.02
C LYS A 977 89.74 -113.09 -17.12
N GLY A 978 90.37 -112.48 -16.11
CA GLY A 978 89.73 -111.47 -15.26
C GLY A 978 89.42 -110.14 -15.97
N LEU A 979 89.93 -109.93 -17.18
CA LEU A 979 89.71 -108.71 -17.94
C LEU A 979 88.41 -108.73 -18.78
N GLU A 980 87.82 -109.89 -19.01
CA GLU A 980 86.65 -110.07 -19.87
C GLU A 980 85.46 -109.16 -19.47
N GLY A 981 84.85 -108.48 -20.44
CA GLY A 981 83.68 -107.60 -20.29
C GLY A 981 83.98 -106.15 -19.89
N GLY A 982 85.24 -105.75 -19.78
CA GLY A 982 85.63 -104.38 -19.42
C GLY A 982 86.15 -103.54 -20.59
N ASP A 983 86.00 -102.22 -20.48
CA ASP A 983 86.69 -101.23 -21.31
C ASP A 983 88.01 -100.83 -20.65
N TYR A 984 89.10 -100.79 -21.43
CA TYR A 984 90.44 -100.52 -20.94
C TYR A 984 91.16 -99.44 -21.73
N CYS A 985 91.95 -98.65 -21.02
CA CYS A 985 92.99 -97.77 -21.54
C CYS A 985 94.34 -98.42 -21.23
N ALA A 986 95.10 -98.77 -22.27
CA ALA A 986 96.40 -99.41 -22.16
C ALA A 986 97.53 -98.44 -22.58
N ILE A 987 98.65 -98.48 -21.85
CA ILE A 987 99.91 -97.85 -22.27
C ILE A 987 100.81 -98.93 -22.83
N VAL A 988 101.32 -98.74 -24.06
CA VAL A 988 102.10 -99.74 -24.80
C VAL A 988 103.57 -99.33 -24.83
N TYR A 989 104.45 -100.15 -24.26
CA TYR A 989 105.90 -99.93 -24.17
C TYR A 989 106.63 -100.46 -25.43
N ASP A 990 107.77 -99.83 -25.72
CA ASP A 990 108.68 -100.12 -26.84
C ASP A 990 109.89 -100.97 -26.39
N SER A 991 109.88 -101.46 -25.16
CA SER A 991 110.98 -102.22 -24.55
C SER A 991 110.43 -103.02 -23.37
N ASP A 992 111.05 -104.18 -23.12
CA ASP A 992 110.72 -105.08 -22.01
C ASP A 992 110.40 -104.37 -20.67
N VAL A 993 109.23 -104.69 -20.12
CA VAL A 993 108.84 -104.32 -18.76
C VAL A 993 109.49 -105.29 -17.77
N SER A 994 110.65 -104.89 -17.24
CA SER A 994 111.39 -105.73 -16.29
C SER A 994 110.68 -105.90 -14.95
N ILE A 995 110.53 -107.15 -14.49
CA ILE A 995 109.90 -107.49 -13.21
C ILE A 995 110.88 -108.15 -12.23
N ASN A 996 110.94 -107.60 -11.01
CA ASN A 996 111.47 -108.30 -9.84
C ASN A 996 110.30 -108.97 -9.12
N TYR A 997 110.37 -110.28 -8.78
CA TYR A 997 109.25 -111.01 -8.16
C TYR A 997 109.28 -111.02 -6.61
N ALA A 998 110.44 -110.70 -6.00
CA ALA A 998 110.62 -110.70 -4.55
C ALA A 998 111.46 -109.51 -4.05
N PRO A 999 110.85 -108.35 -3.69
CA PRO A 999 109.40 -108.02 -3.77
C PRO A 999 108.92 -107.81 -5.21
N LEU A 1000 107.60 -107.95 -5.45
CA LEU A 1000 107.01 -107.75 -6.78
C LEU A 1000 107.06 -106.26 -7.17
N GLN A 1001 107.98 -105.91 -8.06
CA GLN A 1001 108.21 -104.56 -8.50
C GLN A 1001 108.52 -104.55 -10.00
N GLY A 1002 107.83 -103.69 -10.75
CA GLY A 1002 108.08 -103.47 -12.17
C GLY A 1002 108.89 -102.21 -12.42
N ASN A 1003 109.71 -102.23 -13.48
CA ASN A 1003 110.31 -101.04 -14.05
C ASN A 1003 109.45 -100.55 -15.22
N LEU A 1004 108.81 -99.40 -15.06
CA LEU A 1004 107.97 -98.73 -16.06
C LEU A 1004 108.71 -97.53 -16.69
N GLN A 1005 110.04 -97.55 -16.65
CA GLN A 1005 110.88 -96.60 -17.36
C GLN A 1005 111.11 -97.09 -18.79
N GLY A 1006 111.24 -96.16 -19.73
CA GLY A 1006 111.49 -96.51 -21.12
C GLY A 1006 110.71 -95.65 -22.11
N GLU A 1007 110.93 -95.92 -23.38
CA GLU A 1007 110.17 -95.36 -24.48
C GLU A 1007 108.82 -96.07 -24.60
N ILE A 1008 107.81 -95.34 -25.07
CA ILE A 1008 106.43 -95.79 -25.13
C ILE A 1008 105.94 -95.58 -26.56
N LEU A 1009 105.34 -96.61 -27.14
CA LEU A 1009 104.72 -96.56 -28.47
C LEU A 1009 103.50 -95.64 -28.48
N GLY A 1010 102.63 -95.76 -27.48
CA GLY A 1010 101.47 -94.87 -27.31
C GLY A 1010 100.43 -95.40 -26.35
N ILE A 1011 99.18 -94.97 -26.55
CA ILE A 1011 98.02 -95.51 -25.83
C ILE A 1011 97.07 -96.24 -26.77
N ALA A 1012 96.48 -97.31 -26.27
CA ALA A 1012 95.41 -98.05 -26.91
C ALA A 1012 94.17 -98.05 -26.02
N ALA A 1013 92.98 -98.16 -26.61
CA ALA A 1013 91.77 -98.41 -25.85
C ALA A 1013 90.96 -99.50 -26.53
N PHE A 1014 90.38 -100.39 -25.72
CA PHE A 1014 89.62 -101.52 -26.23
C PHE A 1014 88.72 -102.12 -25.16
N HIS A 1015 87.65 -102.77 -25.61
CA HIS A 1015 86.82 -103.68 -24.82
C HIS A 1015 87.40 -105.09 -24.90
N VAL A 1016 87.56 -105.81 -23.79
CA VAL A 1016 87.92 -107.25 -23.83
C VAL A 1016 86.64 -108.07 -23.89
N GLU A 1017 86.49 -108.88 -24.93
CA GLU A 1017 85.25 -109.65 -25.15
C GLU A 1017 85.04 -110.74 -24.09
N ILE A 1018 83.78 -110.97 -23.70
CA ILE A 1018 83.43 -112.06 -22.78
C ILE A 1018 83.70 -113.42 -23.45
N GLY A 1019 84.45 -114.31 -22.80
CA GLY A 1019 84.97 -115.55 -23.40
C GLY A 1019 86.09 -115.34 -24.43
N GLY A 1020 86.74 -114.18 -24.39
CA GLY A 1020 87.76 -113.74 -25.34
C GLY A 1020 89.18 -114.26 -25.08
N VAL A 1021 89.48 -114.83 -23.91
CA VAL A 1021 90.84 -115.30 -23.56
C VAL A 1021 91.03 -116.78 -23.92
N ARG A 1022 91.95 -117.11 -24.84
CA ARG A 1022 92.01 -118.42 -25.52
C ARG A 1022 93.41 -119.05 -25.49
N LEU A 1023 93.49 -120.35 -25.17
CA LEU A 1023 94.73 -121.14 -25.15
C LEU A 1023 95.44 -121.16 -26.53
N LEU A 1024 96.77 -121.02 -26.53
CA LEU A 1024 97.64 -121.13 -27.71
C LEU A 1024 98.40 -122.47 -27.72
N ASP A 1025 97.72 -123.57 -28.09
CA ASP A 1025 98.23 -124.95 -28.01
C ASP A 1025 99.21 -125.37 -29.14
N THR A 1026 99.34 -124.55 -30.19
CA THR A 1026 100.25 -124.75 -31.32
C THR A 1026 101.61 -124.08 -31.16
N PHE A 1027 101.82 -123.34 -30.07
CA PHE A 1027 103.05 -122.61 -29.77
C PHE A 1027 103.92 -123.33 -28.74
N SER A 1028 104.96 -122.66 -28.24
CA SER A 1028 105.83 -123.22 -27.20
C SER A 1028 105.03 -123.56 -25.93
N SER A 1029 105.49 -124.53 -25.15
CA SER A 1029 104.82 -124.93 -23.91
C SER A 1029 104.83 -123.87 -22.80
N SER A 1030 105.45 -122.71 -23.03
CA SER A 1030 105.42 -121.54 -22.16
C SER A 1030 104.52 -120.41 -22.68
N THR A 1031 103.96 -120.51 -23.89
CA THR A 1031 103.18 -119.41 -24.50
C THR A 1031 101.87 -119.15 -23.76
N LEU A 1032 101.58 -117.87 -23.50
CA LEU A 1032 100.36 -117.43 -22.82
C LEU A 1032 99.17 -117.30 -23.78
N PRO A 1033 97.92 -117.28 -23.27
CA PRO A 1033 96.71 -117.17 -24.09
C PRO A 1033 96.66 -115.94 -25.01
N SER A 1034 95.93 -116.01 -26.12
CA SER A 1034 95.54 -114.81 -26.86
C SER A 1034 94.33 -114.13 -26.19
N VAL A 1035 94.15 -112.84 -26.44
CA VAL A 1035 93.01 -112.05 -25.94
C VAL A 1035 92.26 -111.43 -27.10
N LEU A 1036 90.96 -111.74 -27.22
CA LEU A 1036 90.02 -111.11 -28.16
C LEU A 1036 89.53 -109.76 -27.62
N ILE A 1037 89.70 -108.70 -28.43
CA ILE A 1037 89.37 -107.32 -28.09
C ILE A 1037 88.52 -106.66 -29.17
N SER A 1038 87.71 -105.65 -28.81
CA SER A 1038 87.09 -104.67 -29.71
C SER A 1038 87.75 -103.30 -29.52
N ALA A 1039 88.30 -102.70 -30.58
CA ALA A 1039 88.98 -101.41 -30.47
C ALA A 1039 87.99 -100.27 -30.09
N LEU A 1040 88.40 -99.39 -29.18
CA LEU A 1040 87.66 -98.19 -28.77
C LEU A 1040 88.51 -96.95 -29.08
N ASP A 1041 87.87 -95.77 -29.17
CA ASP A 1041 88.60 -94.51 -29.38
C ASP A 1041 89.45 -94.16 -28.15
N PRO A 1042 90.80 -94.19 -28.24
CA PRO A 1042 91.66 -93.92 -27.09
C PRO A 1042 91.55 -92.47 -26.60
N THR A 1043 91.17 -91.51 -27.45
CA THR A 1043 91.04 -90.10 -27.03
C THR A 1043 89.85 -89.86 -26.11
N THR A 1044 88.76 -90.60 -26.32
CA THR A 1044 87.54 -90.51 -25.50
C THR A 1044 87.65 -91.37 -24.24
N VAL A 1045 88.04 -92.64 -24.39
CA VAL A 1045 88.05 -93.59 -23.26
C VAL A 1045 89.16 -93.25 -22.25
N CYS A 1046 90.38 -92.94 -22.71
CA CYS A 1046 91.47 -92.60 -21.80
C CYS A 1046 91.32 -91.21 -21.15
N ALA A 1047 90.48 -90.32 -21.69
CA ALA A 1047 90.15 -89.02 -21.09
C ALA A 1047 89.01 -89.11 -20.06
N GLY A 1048 88.11 -90.09 -20.23
CA GLY A 1048 87.01 -90.39 -19.32
C GLY A 1048 87.46 -90.87 -17.93
N GLN A 1049 86.50 -91.24 -17.08
CA GLN A 1049 86.78 -91.70 -15.71
C GLN A 1049 87.57 -93.03 -15.73
N LEU A 1050 88.61 -93.17 -14.89
CA LEU A 1050 89.55 -94.31 -14.90
C LEU A 1050 89.50 -95.14 -13.60
N ARG A 1051 89.75 -96.45 -13.69
CA ARG A 1051 89.87 -97.38 -12.55
C ARG A 1051 91.13 -98.25 -12.60
N LEU A 1052 91.61 -98.68 -11.44
CA LEU A 1052 92.70 -99.67 -11.29
C LEU A 1052 92.17 -101.10 -11.46
N LEU A 1053 93.08 -102.07 -11.66
CA LEU A 1053 92.74 -103.48 -11.92
C LEU A 1053 93.25 -104.38 -10.79
N SER A 1054 92.47 -105.39 -10.40
CA SER A 1054 92.95 -106.42 -9.46
C SER A 1054 93.35 -107.69 -10.23
N ALA A 1055 94.50 -108.27 -9.91
CA ALA A 1055 95.05 -109.44 -10.61
C ALA A 1055 95.80 -110.43 -9.68
N PRO A 1056 95.85 -111.75 -10.01
CA PRO A 1056 96.59 -112.74 -9.23
C PRO A 1056 98.12 -112.54 -9.31
N ARG A 1057 98.83 -112.59 -8.17
CA ARG A 1057 100.28 -112.32 -8.09
C ARG A 1057 101.16 -113.57 -8.24
N PRO A 1058 102.00 -113.70 -9.29
CA PRO A 1058 102.90 -114.85 -9.45
C PRO A 1058 104.07 -114.81 -8.43
N PRO A 1059 104.49 -115.96 -7.85
CA PRO A 1059 105.62 -116.04 -6.91
C PRO A 1059 107.00 -115.94 -7.57
N SER A 1060 107.13 -116.24 -8.86
CA SER A 1060 108.41 -116.15 -9.61
C SER A 1060 108.16 -116.04 -11.12
N SER A 1061 109.22 -115.76 -11.89
CA SER A 1061 109.15 -115.70 -13.35
C SER A 1061 108.74 -117.04 -13.99
N SER A 1062 109.03 -118.19 -13.37
CA SER A 1062 108.71 -119.50 -13.97
C SER A 1062 107.50 -120.22 -13.38
N GLU A 1063 107.08 -119.85 -12.16
CA GLU A 1063 106.01 -120.54 -11.42
C GLU A 1063 104.90 -119.58 -10.98
N PRO A 1064 103.61 -119.96 -11.05
CA PRO A 1064 103.11 -121.16 -11.72
C PRO A 1064 103.16 -121.02 -13.24
N ALA A 1065 103.43 -122.12 -13.97
CA ALA A 1065 103.30 -122.14 -15.44
C ALA A 1065 101.82 -122.12 -15.88
N ASP A 1066 101.18 -120.97 -15.75
CA ASP A 1066 99.74 -120.74 -15.96
C ASP A 1066 99.41 -120.26 -17.38
N ILE A 1067 99.33 -121.21 -18.30
CA ILE A 1067 99.11 -120.96 -19.74
C ILE A 1067 97.68 -121.28 -20.22
N ASP A 1068 96.86 -121.95 -19.41
CA ASP A 1068 95.55 -122.48 -19.82
C ASP A 1068 94.40 -121.74 -19.10
N PRO A 1069 93.62 -120.89 -19.81
CA PRO A 1069 92.56 -120.09 -19.20
C PRO A 1069 91.35 -120.92 -18.77
N ASP A 1070 91.25 -122.17 -19.23
CA ASP A 1070 90.19 -123.11 -18.84
C ASP A 1070 90.66 -124.09 -17.76
N ASN A 1071 91.97 -124.13 -17.47
CA ASN A 1071 92.56 -124.94 -16.41
C ASN A 1071 93.55 -124.11 -15.55
N PRO A 1072 93.04 -123.10 -14.81
CA PRO A 1072 93.86 -122.15 -14.07
C PRO A 1072 94.74 -122.85 -13.05
N LYS A 1073 96.05 -122.55 -13.07
CA LYS A 1073 97.01 -123.12 -12.11
C LYS A 1073 96.94 -122.38 -10.77
N GLY A 1074 96.80 -123.14 -9.69
CA GLY A 1074 97.03 -122.63 -8.33
C GLY A 1074 98.53 -122.37 -8.06
N GLY A 1075 98.84 -121.68 -6.96
CA GLY A 1075 100.23 -121.35 -6.58
C GLY A 1075 100.57 -119.86 -6.65
N TYR A 1076 99.62 -119.01 -7.08
CA TYR A 1076 99.67 -117.57 -6.91
C TYR A 1076 99.72 -117.18 -5.43
N LEU A 1077 100.48 -116.12 -5.11
CA LEU A 1077 100.55 -115.59 -3.75
C LEU A 1077 99.21 -114.90 -3.43
N GLN A 1078 98.64 -115.23 -2.27
CA GLN A 1078 97.50 -114.48 -1.75
C GLN A 1078 97.98 -113.10 -1.29
N TYR A 1079 97.24 -112.06 -1.68
CA TYR A 1079 97.45 -110.69 -1.21
C TYR A 1079 97.41 -110.65 0.33
N LEU A 1080 98.51 -110.22 0.95
CA LEU A 1080 98.52 -109.73 2.34
C LEU A 1080 98.40 -108.20 2.31
N GLN A 1081 97.25 -107.73 1.80
CA GLN A 1081 96.44 -106.63 2.33
C GLN A 1081 95.20 -106.49 1.46
#